data_AF-A0A8H3QXW3-F1
#
_entry.id   AF-A0A8H3QXW3-F1
#
_cell.length_a   1.000
_cell.length_b   1.000
_cell.length_c   1.000
_cell.angle_alpha   90.00
_cell.angle_beta   90.00
_cell.angle_gamma   90.00
#
_symmetry.space_group_name_H-M   'P 1'
#
loop_
_entity.id
_entity.type
_entity.pdbx_description
1 polymer ?
#
loop_
_entity_poly.entity_id
_entity_poly.type
_entity_poly.pdbx_seq_one_letter_code
_entity_poly.pdbx_strand_id
1 'polypeptide(L)'
;MIKPQILTNNYKKILTILNNIIKNEDNTPFIGYPVLIGSRAAKWHVSSFREPNDWDLIATPLQTTLFINKVEESRAVFKNIKLIHYPGGGLKLVGECTERSTNGKPISFDIEIVSDKVDLRNMKSNVTLSKKESDEESFEDESDEDDNMQDDDHDIEDYDKNFDVDVRDEEEINQIEFEKFNNVQPKISGLMILELCRDIDDKTMFPLLTNFLCIVAPLKILEALKTSHIYWPDDFRKNIGDLHLLRILLDYNEVSVIQPLCSPQRDEQIELMLKTRIKETEIIRDKPGAHINLNMSNEDFLDNEDNLFVQRRVPHDDLHELVKYGDHPIYQGLKDDQSKAWIKKSLFEKLDYRTKLNCVKEEAMAIALERYLIPMISKNQETSYNLALVRICTTLTRGWFRQFAIDNYPRLSNLDKDLLSIAHDVIEKFPIKEKKPDVLKLDPETQAIFESIRPYTEKISSFEELYNLSKYYENDFSRTGIKITSPVNGDISVTAIITILCTSNYDDCSSSADWTASVVILPTKDLEILSDEDENNESYFRIKRREFKDPLNIHPYYNGYHRKFSKLTSKHVFALGIKALTRGGSWGIGEDIWRPMCIKAKSVDYVASMLGIPDLTGDILFKYVLDYLKPTLPNNGETPLKHWVNKLKGKGAIPIEPKQHLWYHAWNYKLNRKSNR
;
A
#
# COMPACT_ATOMS: atom_id res chain seq x y z
N MET A 1 -6.97 15.91 -1.00
CA MET A 1 -7.53 14.78 -1.76
C MET A 1 -9.03 14.79 -1.56
N ILE A 2 -9.82 14.95 -2.62
CA ILE A 2 -11.28 14.75 -2.50
C ILE A 2 -11.50 13.26 -2.77
N LYS A 3 -11.85 12.51 -1.72
CA LYS A 3 -12.07 11.06 -1.83
C LYS A 3 -13.29 10.78 -2.71
N PRO A 4 -13.32 9.66 -3.47
CA PRO A 4 -14.53 9.19 -4.11
C PRO A 4 -15.68 9.09 -3.11
N GLN A 5 -16.88 9.50 -3.51
CA GLN A 5 -18.07 9.50 -2.67
C GLN A 5 -19.05 8.44 -3.18
N ILE A 6 -19.44 7.48 -2.32
CA ILE A 6 -20.54 6.57 -2.63
C ILE A 6 -21.83 7.35 -2.41
N LEU A 7 -22.57 7.64 -3.49
CA LEU A 7 -23.83 8.37 -3.41
C LEU A 7 -24.95 7.48 -2.86
N THR A 8 -24.98 6.22 -3.28
CA THR A 8 -25.93 5.22 -2.80
C THR A 8 -25.50 3.80 -3.22
N ASN A 9 -26.04 2.80 -2.54
CA ASN A 9 -25.84 1.37 -2.79
C ASN A 9 -27.15 0.63 -3.14
N ASN A 10 -28.25 1.35 -3.36
CA ASN A 10 -29.57 0.79 -3.65
C ASN A 10 -29.98 1.13 -5.08
N TYR A 11 -30.25 0.12 -5.92
CA TYR A 11 -30.55 0.33 -7.34
C TYR A 11 -31.78 1.24 -7.59
N LYS A 12 -32.79 1.24 -6.71
CA LYS A 12 -33.96 2.13 -6.83
C LYS A 12 -33.55 3.59 -6.63
N LYS A 13 -32.73 3.85 -5.61
CA LYS A 13 -32.14 5.17 -5.34
C LYS A 13 -31.23 5.62 -6.49
N ILE A 14 -30.46 4.69 -7.08
CA ILE A 14 -29.64 4.94 -8.27
C ILE A 14 -30.53 5.37 -9.44
N LEU A 15 -31.63 4.66 -9.70
CA LEU A 15 -32.58 5.03 -10.76
C LEU A 15 -33.15 6.44 -10.54
N THR A 16 -33.47 6.83 -9.30
CA THR A 16 -33.94 8.20 -8.99
C THR A 16 -32.90 9.24 -9.39
N ILE A 17 -31.62 9.05 -9.02
CA ILE A 17 -30.52 9.95 -9.39
C ILE A 17 -30.36 10.02 -10.91
N LEU A 18 -30.31 8.88 -11.58
CA LEU A 18 -30.15 8.83 -13.05
C LEU A 18 -31.32 9.50 -13.77
N ASN A 19 -32.55 9.27 -13.32
CA ASN A 19 -33.74 9.90 -13.89
C ASN A 19 -33.73 11.42 -13.68
N ASN A 20 -33.21 11.92 -12.56
CA ASN A 20 -33.04 13.36 -12.34
C ASN A 20 -31.96 13.96 -13.28
N ILE A 21 -30.90 13.21 -13.60
CA ILE A 21 -29.94 13.63 -14.64
C ILE A 21 -30.62 13.67 -16.01
N ILE A 22 -31.36 12.63 -16.39
CA ILE A 22 -32.06 12.51 -17.69
C ILE A 22 -33.10 13.62 -17.90
N LYS A 23 -33.82 14.06 -16.85
CA LYS A 23 -34.77 15.20 -16.95
C LYS A 23 -34.12 16.48 -17.50
N ASN A 24 -32.80 16.60 -17.35
CA ASN A 24 -32.02 17.74 -17.86
C ASN A 24 -31.45 17.51 -19.27
N GLU A 25 -31.75 16.36 -19.91
CA GLU A 25 -31.34 15.97 -21.26
C GLU A 25 -32.52 15.98 -22.24
N ASP A 26 -32.26 16.25 -23.52
CA ASP A 26 -33.25 16.05 -24.60
C ASP A 26 -33.32 14.55 -24.97
N ASN A 27 -34.51 14.02 -25.31
CA ASN A 27 -34.78 12.58 -25.50
C ASN A 27 -34.04 11.90 -26.68
N THR A 28 -33.17 12.58 -27.42
CA THR A 28 -32.43 12.00 -28.55
C THR A 28 -31.05 11.54 -28.11
N PRO A 29 -30.80 10.22 -27.95
CA PRO A 29 -29.50 9.73 -27.54
C PRO A 29 -28.46 9.95 -28.64
N PHE A 30 -27.31 10.50 -28.26
CA PHE A 30 -26.19 10.77 -29.17
C PHE A 30 -25.51 9.51 -29.75
N ILE A 31 -25.63 8.38 -29.04
CA ILE A 31 -25.16 7.07 -29.45
C ILE A 31 -26.22 6.02 -29.08
N GLY A 32 -26.47 5.07 -29.98
CA GLY A 32 -27.58 4.12 -29.84
C GLY A 32 -27.39 3.06 -28.75
N TYR A 33 -26.14 2.74 -28.40
CA TYR A 33 -25.79 1.65 -27.47
C TYR A 33 -24.64 2.05 -26.55
N PRO A 34 -24.52 1.46 -25.35
CA PRO A 34 -23.32 1.59 -24.54
C PRO A 34 -22.11 0.98 -25.25
N VAL A 35 -20.92 1.45 -24.91
CA VAL A 35 -19.65 1.00 -25.50
C VAL A 35 -18.94 0.06 -24.52
N LEU A 36 -18.72 -1.18 -24.93
CA LEU A 36 -17.87 -2.15 -24.25
C LEU A 36 -16.39 -1.80 -24.48
N ILE A 37 -15.67 -1.66 -23.38
CA ILE A 37 -14.24 -1.39 -23.34
C ILE A 37 -13.50 -2.48 -22.54
N GLY A 38 -12.21 -2.24 -22.27
CA GLY A 38 -11.43 -3.09 -21.37
C GLY A 38 -11.07 -4.45 -21.96
N SER A 39 -10.75 -5.39 -21.06
CA SER A 39 -10.23 -6.71 -21.46
C SER A 39 -11.27 -7.55 -22.19
N ARG A 40 -12.57 -7.35 -21.90
CA ARG A 40 -13.68 -8.06 -22.55
C ARG A 40 -13.85 -7.63 -24.00
N ALA A 41 -13.75 -6.33 -24.28
CA ALA A 41 -13.73 -5.84 -25.67
C ALA A 41 -12.52 -6.40 -26.43
N ALA A 42 -11.33 -6.43 -25.82
CA ALA A 42 -10.14 -7.00 -26.45
C ALA A 42 -10.29 -8.50 -26.76
N LYS A 43 -10.90 -9.27 -25.85
CA LYS A 43 -11.22 -10.69 -26.04
C LYS A 43 -12.20 -10.94 -27.19
N TRP A 44 -13.14 -10.02 -27.42
CA TRP A 44 -14.07 -10.11 -28.55
C TRP A 44 -13.32 -10.03 -29.89
N HIS A 45 -12.35 -9.10 -30.01
CA HIS A 45 -11.50 -8.98 -31.19
C HIS A 45 -10.52 -10.15 -31.34
N VAL A 46 -10.04 -10.71 -30.23
CA VAL A 46 -8.91 -11.64 -30.20
C VAL A 46 -9.22 -12.83 -29.30
N SER A 47 -9.49 -13.99 -29.90
CA SER A 47 -9.85 -15.21 -29.16
C SER A 47 -8.74 -15.69 -28.21
N SER A 48 -7.47 -15.42 -28.53
CA SER A 48 -6.30 -15.76 -27.69
C SER A 48 -6.06 -14.78 -26.53
N PHE A 49 -6.82 -13.67 -26.44
CA PHE A 49 -6.76 -12.80 -25.27
C PHE A 49 -7.16 -13.60 -24.02
N ARG A 50 -6.53 -13.32 -22.88
CA ARG A 50 -6.85 -14.00 -21.62
C ARG A 50 -8.32 -13.78 -21.22
N GLU A 51 -8.88 -14.70 -20.44
CA GLU A 51 -10.26 -14.57 -19.98
C GLU A 51 -10.43 -13.33 -19.07
N PRO A 52 -11.35 -12.41 -19.39
CA PRO A 52 -11.65 -11.26 -18.55
C PRO A 52 -12.50 -11.67 -17.34
N ASN A 53 -12.38 -10.90 -16.25
CA ASN A 53 -13.14 -11.16 -15.01
C ASN A 53 -14.39 -10.27 -14.88
N ASP A 54 -14.45 -9.21 -15.67
CA ASP A 54 -15.38 -8.10 -15.54
C ASP A 54 -15.89 -7.64 -16.91
N TRP A 55 -16.85 -6.70 -16.87
CA TRP A 55 -17.41 -5.97 -17.99
C TRP A 55 -17.26 -4.48 -17.75
N ASP A 56 -16.36 -3.84 -18.50
CA ASP A 56 -16.17 -2.39 -18.47
C ASP A 56 -16.99 -1.74 -19.58
N LEU A 57 -17.90 -0.83 -19.24
CA LEU A 57 -18.79 -0.13 -20.17
C LEU A 57 -18.65 1.38 -20.02
N ILE A 58 -18.87 2.10 -21.12
CA ILE A 58 -19.19 3.53 -21.10
C ILE A 58 -20.62 3.68 -21.59
N ALA A 59 -21.47 4.33 -20.81
CA ALA A 59 -22.89 4.44 -21.10
C ALA A 59 -23.44 5.81 -20.74
N THR A 60 -24.53 6.20 -21.39
CA THR A 60 -25.29 7.39 -20.98
C THR A 60 -26.13 7.12 -19.73
N PRO A 61 -26.60 8.16 -19.01
CA PRO A 61 -27.57 7.98 -17.92
C PRO A 61 -28.77 7.14 -18.34
N LEU A 62 -29.35 7.43 -19.52
CA LEU A 62 -30.48 6.68 -20.07
C LEU A 62 -30.14 5.20 -20.31
N GLN A 63 -28.99 4.91 -20.93
CA GLN A 63 -28.55 3.53 -21.17
C GLN A 63 -28.27 2.77 -19.85
N THR A 64 -27.78 3.48 -18.83
CA THR A 64 -27.54 2.92 -17.50
C THR A 64 -28.85 2.60 -16.78
N THR A 65 -29.86 3.48 -16.87
CA THR A 65 -31.22 3.20 -16.39
C THR A 65 -31.80 1.97 -17.09
N LEU A 66 -31.67 1.87 -18.41
CA LEU A 66 -32.11 0.70 -19.17
C LEU A 66 -31.40 -0.59 -18.75
N PHE A 67 -30.09 -0.52 -18.46
CA PHE A 67 -29.34 -1.66 -17.93
C PHE A 67 -29.93 -2.14 -16.59
N ILE A 68 -30.15 -1.22 -15.65
CA ILE A 68 -30.70 -1.53 -14.32
C ILE A 68 -32.08 -2.18 -14.44
N ASN A 69 -32.98 -1.58 -15.23
CA ASN A 69 -34.33 -2.10 -15.43
C ASN A 69 -34.30 -3.51 -16.07
N LYS A 70 -33.42 -3.74 -17.05
CA LYS A 70 -33.29 -5.07 -17.66
C LYS A 70 -32.78 -6.12 -16.68
N VAL A 71 -31.87 -5.78 -15.78
CA VAL A 71 -31.44 -6.70 -14.73
C VAL A 71 -32.61 -7.04 -13.81
N GLU A 72 -33.43 -6.05 -13.43
CA GLU A 72 -34.63 -6.25 -12.60
C GLU A 72 -35.69 -7.13 -13.28
N GLU A 73 -35.95 -6.90 -14.57
CA GLU A 73 -36.89 -7.68 -15.39
C GLU A 73 -36.39 -9.11 -15.68
N SER A 74 -35.06 -9.30 -15.67
CA SER A 74 -34.44 -10.60 -15.96
C SER A 74 -34.47 -11.55 -14.75
N ARG A 75 -34.01 -12.78 -14.97
CA ARG A 75 -33.71 -13.72 -13.89
C ARG A 75 -32.42 -13.36 -13.15
N ALA A 76 -31.94 -12.12 -13.14
CA ALA A 76 -30.72 -11.74 -12.41
C ALA A 76 -31.03 -10.91 -11.15
N VAL A 77 -30.04 -10.81 -10.26
CA VAL A 77 -30.05 -9.93 -9.08
C VAL A 77 -28.72 -9.19 -8.98
N PHE A 78 -28.78 -7.96 -8.48
CA PHE A 78 -27.60 -7.19 -8.14
C PHE A 78 -26.99 -7.65 -6.82
N LYS A 79 -25.67 -7.68 -6.78
CA LYS A 79 -24.86 -7.78 -5.56
C LYS A 79 -23.89 -6.61 -5.53
N ASN A 80 -23.72 -6.00 -4.36
CA ASN A 80 -22.75 -4.92 -4.12
C ASN A 80 -22.84 -3.73 -5.09
N ILE A 81 -24.05 -3.41 -5.60
CA ILE A 81 -24.23 -2.29 -6.52
C ILE A 81 -23.98 -0.96 -5.81
N LYS A 82 -23.18 -0.07 -6.42
CA LYS A 82 -22.82 1.24 -5.86
C LYS A 82 -22.72 2.27 -6.97
N LEU A 83 -23.32 3.45 -6.74
CA LEU A 83 -23.09 4.63 -7.55
C LEU A 83 -22.04 5.50 -6.87
N ILE A 84 -20.93 5.74 -7.56
CA ILE A 84 -19.76 6.42 -7.01
C ILE A 84 -19.48 7.69 -7.81
N HIS A 85 -19.43 8.83 -7.13
CA HIS A 85 -18.96 10.09 -7.68
C HIS A 85 -17.47 10.25 -7.44
N TYR A 86 -16.74 10.55 -8.50
CA TYR A 86 -15.33 10.91 -8.49
C TYR A 86 -15.24 12.41 -8.78
N PRO A 87 -15.01 13.27 -7.78
CA PRO A 87 -14.90 14.71 -8.00
C PRO A 87 -13.81 15.03 -9.02
N GLY A 88 -14.17 15.74 -10.10
CA GLY A 88 -13.29 15.99 -11.25
C GLY A 88 -13.15 14.83 -12.26
N GLY A 89 -13.58 13.62 -11.90
CA GLY A 89 -13.50 12.40 -12.71
C GLY A 89 -14.83 11.87 -13.26
N GLY A 90 -15.97 12.25 -12.69
CA GLY A 90 -17.31 11.87 -13.19
C GLY A 90 -18.05 10.89 -12.28
N LEU A 91 -18.97 10.12 -12.88
CA LEU A 91 -19.87 9.20 -12.17
C LEU A 91 -19.66 7.76 -12.67
N LYS A 92 -19.60 6.80 -11.75
CA LYS A 92 -19.43 5.38 -12.09
C LYS A 92 -20.42 4.51 -11.33
N LEU A 93 -21.05 3.58 -12.02
CA LEU A 93 -21.84 2.51 -11.43
C LEU A 93 -20.99 1.23 -11.41
N VAL A 94 -20.82 0.63 -10.23
CA VAL A 94 -20.07 -0.62 -10.07
C VAL A 94 -20.95 -1.65 -9.39
N GLY A 95 -20.80 -2.92 -9.72
CA GLY A 95 -21.56 -3.98 -9.06
C GLY A 95 -21.34 -5.36 -9.68
N GLU A 96 -22.11 -6.31 -9.20
CA GLU A 96 -22.15 -7.67 -9.74
C GLU A 96 -23.59 -8.06 -10.06
N CYS A 97 -23.80 -8.83 -11.12
CA CYS A 97 -25.07 -9.48 -11.40
C CYS A 97 -24.91 -11.01 -11.36
N THR A 98 -25.86 -11.70 -10.72
CA THR A 98 -25.91 -13.17 -10.67
C THR A 98 -27.29 -13.64 -11.10
N GLU A 99 -27.37 -14.73 -11.86
CA GLU A 99 -28.64 -15.35 -12.20
C GLU A 99 -29.31 -15.96 -10.94
N ARG A 100 -30.61 -15.71 -10.75
CA ARG A 100 -31.45 -16.15 -9.63
C ARG A 100 -31.61 -17.66 -9.57
N SER A 101 -31.63 -18.33 -10.71
CA SER A 101 -31.96 -19.76 -10.84
C SER A 101 -30.75 -20.69 -10.89
N THR A 102 -29.52 -20.15 -10.90
CA THR A 102 -28.30 -20.95 -10.90
C THR A 102 -27.34 -20.39 -9.86
N ASN A 103 -26.55 -21.22 -9.17
CA ASN A 103 -25.33 -20.78 -8.46
C ASN A 103 -24.24 -20.37 -9.48
N GLY A 104 -24.65 -19.67 -10.54
CA GLY A 104 -23.81 -19.21 -11.62
C GLY A 104 -22.75 -18.25 -11.09
N LYS A 105 -21.61 -18.22 -11.77
CA LYS A 105 -20.52 -17.31 -11.42
C LYS A 105 -21.02 -15.86 -11.55
N PRO A 106 -20.87 -15.01 -10.51
CA PRO A 106 -21.27 -13.60 -10.61
C PRO A 106 -20.50 -12.91 -11.73
N ILE A 107 -21.18 -12.01 -12.44
CA ILE A 107 -20.60 -11.16 -13.47
C ILE A 107 -20.38 -9.77 -12.87
N SER A 108 -19.13 -9.42 -12.61
CA SER A 108 -18.75 -8.08 -12.20
C SER A 108 -18.84 -7.11 -13.38
N PHE A 109 -19.34 -5.90 -13.14
CA PHE A 109 -19.45 -4.85 -14.14
C PHE A 109 -19.09 -3.49 -13.56
N ASP A 110 -18.57 -2.65 -14.43
CA ASP A 110 -18.14 -1.28 -14.18
C ASP A 110 -18.67 -0.40 -15.34
N ILE A 111 -19.58 0.53 -15.05
CA ILE A 111 -20.18 1.43 -16.04
C ILE A 111 -19.73 2.86 -15.72
N GLU A 112 -18.90 3.43 -16.59
CA GLU A 112 -18.61 4.86 -16.59
C GLU A 112 -19.78 5.61 -17.23
N ILE A 113 -20.42 6.48 -16.45
CA ILE A 113 -21.62 7.20 -16.88
C ILE A 113 -21.20 8.54 -17.45
N VAL A 114 -21.64 8.82 -18.68
CA VAL A 114 -21.23 9.99 -19.44
C VAL A 114 -22.44 10.67 -20.07
N SER A 115 -22.52 11.99 -19.94
CA SER A 115 -23.53 12.81 -20.61
C SER A 115 -22.85 13.80 -21.55
N ASP A 116 -23.51 14.13 -22.67
CA ASP A 116 -23.13 15.22 -23.57
C ASP A 116 -23.83 16.55 -23.19
N LYS A 117 -24.73 16.54 -22.20
CA LYS A 117 -25.50 17.71 -21.72
C LYS A 117 -25.16 18.13 -20.29
N VAL A 118 -24.81 17.18 -19.44
CA VAL A 118 -24.55 17.38 -18.01
C VAL A 118 -23.09 17.05 -17.69
N ASP A 119 -22.42 17.94 -16.96
CA ASP A 119 -21.06 17.72 -16.50
C ASP A 119 -21.07 16.97 -15.16
N LEU A 120 -20.86 15.66 -15.23
CA LEU A 120 -20.89 14.78 -14.06
C LEU A 120 -19.64 14.89 -13.16
N ARG A 121 -18.65 15.72 -13.53
CA ARG A 121 -17.45 15.95 -12.71
C ARG A 121 -17.75 16.81 -11.48
N ASN A 122 -18.72 17.73 -11.61
CA ASN A 122 -19.06 18.72 -10.59
C ASN A 122 -20.50 18.54 -10.09
N MET A 123 -20.63 18.13 -8.83
CA MET A 123 -21.91 18.09 -8.12
C MET A 123 -22.16 19.44 -7.44
N LYS A 124 -23.37 20.00 -7.54
CA LYS A 124 -23.70 21.30 -6.94
C LYS A 124 -23.70 21.22 -5.42
N SER A 125 -23.10 22.22 -4.77
CA SER A 125 -22.84 22.24 -3.32
C SER A 125 -24.05 22.60 -2.44
N ASN A 126 -25.23 22.01 -2.67
CA ASN A 126 -26.37 22.19 -1.76
C ASN A 126 -26.65 20.96 -0.88
N VAL A 127 -25.95 19.84 -1.10
CA VAL A 127 -26.16 18.64 -0.31
C VAL A 127 -25.11 18.57 0.80
N THR A 128 -25.51 18.95 2.01
CA THR A 128 -24.85 18.40 3.20
C THR A 128 -25.39 16.98 3.33
N LEU A 129 -24.79 16.02 2.62
CA LEU A 129 -25.10 14.61 2.84
C LEU A 129 -24.82 14.34 4.31
N SER A 130 -25.87 14.07 5.06
CA SER A 130 -25.76 13.69 6.45
C SER A 130 -24.85 12.47 6.51
N LYS A 131 -23.66 12.63 7.10
CA LYS A 131 -22.81 11.50 7.45
C LYS A 131 -23.61 10.65 8.44
N LYS A 132 -24.23 9.58 7.97
CA LYS A 132 -24.54 8.43 8.82
C LYS A 132 -24.15 7.13 8.15
N GLU A 133 -23.17 6.51 8.82
CA GLU A 133 -22.91 5.06 8.86
C GLU A 133 -22.21 4.45 7.64
N SER A 134 -21.05 5.01 7.31
CA SER A 134 -19.86 4.19 7.55
C SER A 134 -19.27 4.68 8.86
N ASP A 135 -19.16 3.81 9.86
CA ASP A 135 -18.42 4.10 11.09
C ASP A 135 -16.93 4.30 10.77
N GLU A 136 -16.59 5.45 10.19
CA GLU A 136 -15.39 6.18 10.57
C GLU A 136 -15.77 6.94 11.84
N GLU A 137 -15.82 6.21 12.96
CA GLU A 137 -15.58 6.86 14.25
C GLU A 137 -14.29 7.66 14.08
N SER A 138 -14.44 8.98 14.19
CA SER A 138 -13.38 9.81 14.72
C SER A 138 -12.98 9.16 16.05
N PHE A 139 -11.97 8.31 16.03
CA PHE A 139 -11.35 7.78 17.22
C PHE A 139 -10.60 8.93 17.91
N GLU A 140 -11.38 9.75 18.60
CA GLU A 140 -11.02 10.12 19.95
C GLU A 140 -10.68 8.80 20.66
N ASP A 141 -9.44 8.69 21.15
CA ASP A 141 -9.08 7.67 22.13
C ASP A 141 -10.21 7.62 23.17
N GLU A 142 -10.69 6.48 23.62
CA GLU A 142 -11.32 6.23 24.92
C GLU A 142 -11.65 4.74 24.92
N SER A 143 -10.98 4.02 25.79
CA SER A 143 -11.33 2.69 26.30
C SER A 143 -10.24 2.36 27.31
N ASP A 144 -10.43 2.90 28.50
CA ASP A 144 -10.16 2.16 29.71
C ASP A 144 -11.47 1.40 30.09
N GLU A 145 -11.27 0.31 30.80
CA GLU A 145 -12.11 -0.87 30.96
C GLU A 145 -13.42 -0.64 31.72
N ASP A 146 -14.41 -1.52 31.53
CA ASP A 146 -15.02 -2.21 32.68
C ASP A 146 -15.68 -3.54 32.27
N ASP A 147 -15.39 -4.54 33.09
CA ASP A 147 -15.90 -5.90 33.07
C ASP A 147 -17.42 -5.95 33.31
N ASN A 148 -18.13 -6.77 32.55
CA ASN A 148 -19.15 -7.64 33.12
C ASN A 148 -19.53 -8.77 32.16
N MET A 149 -19.39 -9.99 32.67
CA MET A 149 -19.90 -11.22 32.10
C MET A 149 -21.43 -11.17 32.00
N GLN A 150 -21.97 -11.58 30.85
CA GLN A 150 -23.12 -12.45 30.81
C GLN A 150 -23.21 -13.16 29.46
N ASP A 151 -23.24 -14.48 29.55
CA ASP A 151 -23.56 -15.43 28.50
C ASP A 151 -24.92 -15.11 27.87
N ASP A 152 -25.07 -15.37 26.57
CA ASP A 152 -26.16 -16.19 26.06
C ASP A 152 -25.91 -16.54 24.58
N ASP A 153 -25.90 -17.86 24.33
CA ASP A 153 -26.03 -18.51 23.03
C ASP A 153 -27.27 -17.99 22.29
N HIS A 154 -27.15 -17.71 20.99
CA HIS A 154 -28.12 -18.19 20.00
C HIS A 154 -27.65 -17.97 18.55
N ASP A 155 -27.50 -19.10 17.87
CA ASP A 155 -27.87 -19.44 16.50
C ASP A 155 -28.00 -18.34 15.44
N ILE A 156 -27.20 -18.52 14.39
CA ILE A 156 -27.35 -17.90 13.08
C ILE A 156 -28.63 -18.45 12.44
N GLU A 157 -29.67 -17.62 12.37
CA GLU A 157 -30.78 -17.81 11.44
C GLU A 157 -30.95 -16.59 10.52
N ASP A 158 -31.11 -16.93 9.24
CA ASP A 158 -31.56 -16.10 8.13
C ASP A 158 -32.66 -15.10 8.54
N TYR A 159 -32.48 -13.82 8.21
CA TYR A 159 -33.62 -12.95 7.94
C TYR A 159 -33.33 -12.00 6.77
N ASP A 160 -33.80 -12.45 5.61
CA ASP A 160 -34.26 -11.64 4.49
C ASP A 160 -35.36 -10.69 5.00
N LYS A 161 -35.07 -9.38 5.11
CA LYS A 161 -36.07 -8.34 5.38
C LYS A 161 -35.95 -7.22 4.36
N ASN A 162 -36.93 -7.20 3.46
CA ASN A 162 -37.34 -6.04 2.69
C ASN A 162 -37.48 -4.83 3.62
N PHE A 163 -36.63 -3.82 3.44
CA PHE A 163 -36.83 -2.51 4.06
C PHE A 163 -37.87 -1.72 3.25
N ASP A 164 -38.96 -1.36 3.91
CA ASP A 164 -39.88 -0.31 3.46
C ASP A 164 -39.13 1.02 3.30
N VAL A 165 -39.53 1.76 2.26
CA VAL A 165 -38.93 3.03 1.85
C VAL A 165 -39.23 4.09 2.91
N ASP A 166 -38.21 4.53 3.66
CA ASP A 166 -38.33 5.66 4.58
C ASP A 166 -38.32 6.97 3.76
N VAL A 167 -39.43 7.71 3.79
CA VAL A 167 -39.70 8.92 2.98
C VAL A 167 -38.63 10.01 3.15
N ARG A 168 -37.87 9.98 4.25
CA ARG A 168 -36.78 10.92 4.53
C ARG A 168 -35.56 10.79 3.60
N ASP A 169 -35.30 9.61 3.06
CA ASP A 169 -34.14 9.38 2.17
C ASP A 169 -34.38 9.87 0.74
N GLU A 170 -35.63 9.92 0.28
CA GLU A 170 -35.95 10.39 -1.08
C GLU A 170 -35.70 11.90 -1.23
N GLU A 171 -35.93 12.69 -0.17
CA GLU A 171 -35.69 14.14 -0.19
C GLU A 171 -34.20 14.49 -0.31
N GLU A 172 -33.30 13.77 0.38
CA GLU A 172 -31.85 14.00 0.26
C GLU A 172 -31.31 13.61 -1.13
N ILE A 173 -31.83 12.53 -1.73
CA ILE A 173 -31.42 12.06 -3.06
C ILE A 173 -31.88 13.02 -4.16
N ASN A 174 -33.07 13.61 -4.00
CA ASN A 174 -33.59 14.59 -4.95
C ASN A 174 -32.79 15.90 -4.96
N GLN A 175 -31.91 16.14 -3.98
CA GLN A 175 -31.03 17.31 -3.95
C GLN A 175 -29.71 17.11 -4.71
N ILE A 176 -29.41 15.88 -5.16
CA ILE A 176 -28.21 15.60 -5.96
C ILE A 176 -28.40 16.18 -7.37
N GLU A 177 -27.77 17.34 -7.61
CA GLU A 177 -27.74 18.00 -8.90
C GLU A 177 -26.31 18.13 -9.43
N PHE A 178 -26.16 18.04 -10.75
CA PHE A 178 -24.90 18.24 -11.45
C PHE A 178 -24.93 19.54 -12.25
N GLU A 179 -23.75 20.09 -12.53
CA GLU A 179 -23.63 21.28 -13.37
C GLU A 179 -23.93 20.96 -14.85
N LYS A 180 -24.48 21.92 -15.59
CA LYS A 180 -24.55 21.82 -17.06
C LYS A 180 -23.18 22.14 -17.65
N PHE A 181 -22.89 21.62 -18.85
CA PHE A 181 -21.66 22.00 -19.53
C PHE A 181 -21.57 23.52 -19.71
N ASN A 182 -20.50 24.10 -19.18
CA ASN A 182 -20.08 25.44 -19.56
C ASN A 182 -19.14 25.32 -20.76
N ASN A 183 -19.37 26.10 -21.83
CA ASN A 183 -18.60 26.10 -23.10
C ASN A 183 -17.08 26.33 -22.96
N VAL A 184 -16.57 26.52 -21.75
CA VAL A 184 -15.16 26.79 -21.41
C VAL A 184 -14.40 25.51 -21.04
N GLN A 185 -15.08 24.44 -20.59
CA GLN A 185 -14.38 23.24 -20.12
C GLN A 185 -14.12 22.21 -21.24
N PRO A 186 -12.95 21.54 -21.24
CA PRO A 186 -12.67 20.47 -22.17
C PRO A 186 -13.58 19.26 -21.93
N LYS A 187 -13.98 18.61 -23.04
CA LYS A 187 -14.78 17.37 -23.03
C LYS A 187 -14.09 16.29 -22.20
N ILE A 188 -14.89 15.49 -21.48
CA ILE A 188 -14.40 14.32 -20.75
C ILE A 188 -14.03 13.20 -21.73
N SER A 189 -13.00 12.40 -21.41
CA SER A 189 -12.52 11.33 -22.28
C SER A 189 -13.59 10.30 -22.62
N GLY A 190 -14.49 9.97 -21.67
CA GLY A 190 -15.60 9.07 -21.89
C GLY A 190 -16.53 9.53 -23.02
N LEU A 191 -16.79 10.84 -23.11
CA LEU A 191 -17.62 11.41 -24.18
C LEU A 191 -16.90 11.33 -25.53
N MET A 192 -15.59 11.56 -25.55
CA MET A 192 -14.77 11.39 -26.74
C MET A 192 -14.76 9.93 -27.23
N ILE A 193 -14.79 8.95 -26.31
CA ILE A 193 -14.88 7.53 -26.67
C ILE A 193 -16.24 7.22 -27.29
N LEU A 194 -17.34 7.72 -26.71
CA LEU A 194 -18.66 7.59 -27.33
C LEU A 194 -18.69 8.22 -28.74
N GLU A 195 -18.07 9.38 -28.93
CA GLU A 195 -17.93 10.04 -30.23
C GLU A 195 -17.19 9.16 -31.25
N LEU A 196 -16.04 8.62 -30.85
CA LEU A 196 -15.21 7.76 -31.71
C LEU A 196 -15.87 6.41 -32.04
N CYS A 197 -16.81 5.96 -31.21
CA CYS A 197 -17.53 4.69 -31.40
C CYS A 197 -18.91 4.84 -32.07
N ARG A 198 -19.35 6.06 -32.43
CA ARG A 198 -20.72 6.31 -32.89
C ARG A 198 -21.10 5.50 -34.13
N ASP A 199 -20.18 5.40 -35.08
CA ASP A 199 -20.39 4.76 -36.39
C ASP A 199 -19.85 3.32 -36.44
N ILE A 200 -19.59 2.71 -35.28
CA ILE A 200 -19.06 1.34 -35.19
C ILE A 200 -20.22 0.33 -35.19
N ASP A 201 -20.17 -0.61 -36.13
CA ASP A 201 -21.21 -1.62 -36.28
C ASP A 201 -21.03 -2.85 -35.38
N ASP A 202 -19.81 -3.11 -34.93
CA ASP A 202 -19.45 -4.24 -34.08
C ASP A 202 -20.20 -4.20 -32.75
N LYS A 203 -21.03 -5.21 -32.49
CA LYS A 203 -21.88 -5.30 -31.29
C LYS A 203 -21.77 -6.67 -30.65
N THR A 204 -21.88 -6.70 -29.33
CA THR A 204 -22.01 -7.92 -28.53
C THR A 204 -23.12 -7.77 -27.51
N MET A 205 -23.66 -8.89 -27.04
CA MET A 205 -24.68 -8.89 -25.98
C MET A 205 -24.02 -8.95 -24.61
N PHE A 206 -24.55 -8.18 -23.66
CA PHE A 206 -24.22 -8.38 -22.26
C PHE A 206 -24.85 -9.70 -21.76
N PRO A 207 -24.12 -10.58 -21.06
CA PRO A 207 -24.64 -11.88 -20.66
C PRO A 207 -25.78 -11.72 -19.66
N LEU A 208 -26.68 -12.70 -19.57
CA LEU A 208 -27.87 -12.68 -18.69
C LEU A 208 -28.98 -11.71 -19.10
N LEU A 209 -28.70 -10.69 -19.93
CA LEU A 209 -29.68 -9.69 -20.35
C LEU A 209 -30.12 -9.91 -21.79
N THR A 210 -31.38 -10.28 -21.98
CA THR A 210 -31.96 -10.41 -23.32
C THR A 210 -31.94 -9.06 -24.05
N ASN A 211 -31.32 -9.05 -25.23
CA ASN A 211 -31.26 -7.90 -26.13
C ASN A 211 -30.59 -6.64 -25.56
N PHE A 212 -29.66 -6.75 -24.60
CA PHE A 212 -28.83 -5.60 -24.19
C PHE A 212 -27.53 -5.59 -25.02
N LEU A 213 -27.56 -4.84 -26.12
CA LEU A 213 -26.43 -4.73 -27.06
C LEU A 213 -25.45 -3.65 -26.59
N CYS A 214 -24.16 -3.95 -26.71
CA CYS A 214 -23.06 -3.03 -26.49
C CYS A 214 -22.21 -2.95 -27.76
N ILE A 215 -21.85 -1.73 -28.18
CA ILE A 215 -20.84 -1.52 -29.24
C ILE A 215 -19.49 -1.98 -28.71
N VAL A 216 -18.72 -2.73 -29.48
CA VAL A 216 -17.37 -3.15 -29.08
C VAL A 216 -16.37 -2.08 -29.52
N ALA A 217 -15.65 -1.48 -28.57
CA ALA A 217 -14.67 -0.45 -28.90
C ALA A 217 -13.56 -1.00 -29.84
N PRO A 218 -13.16 -0.25 -30.88
CA PRO A 218 -12.07 -0.64 -31.77
C PRO A 218 -10.72 -0.81 -31.05
N LEU A 219 -9.85 -1.67 -31.59
CA LEU A 219 -8.52 -1.96 -31.03
C LEU A 219 -7.68 -0.69 -30.76
N LYS A 220 -7.73 0.31 -31.64
CA LYS A 220 -7.01 1.59 -31.46
C LYS A 220 -7.43 2.34 -30.18
N ILE A 221 -8.72 2.30 -29.84
CA ILE A 221 -9.25 2.93 -28.62
C ILE A 221 -8.83 2.11 -27.40
N LEU A 222 -8.90 0.77 -27.50
CA LEU A 222 -8.48 -0.13 -26.42
C LEU A 222 -6.99 0.01 -26.09
N GLU A 223 -6.12 0.15 -27.09
CA GLU A 223 -4.69 0.40 -26.90
C GLU A 223 -4.43 1.74 -26.21
N ALA A 224 -5.13 2.80 -26.62
CA ALA A 224 -5.02 4.11 -25.98
C ALA A 224 -5.51 4.07 -24.53
N LEU A 225 -6.67 3.45 -24.26
CA LEU A 225 -7.16 3.24 -22.90
C LEU A 225 -6.18 2.45 -22.04
N LYS A 226 -5.53 1.43 -22.60
CA LYS A 226 -4.50 0.65 -21.89
C LYS A 226 -3.26 1.48 -21.61
N THR A 227 -2.85 2.32 -22.56
CA THR A 227 -1.74 3.27 -22.40
C THR A 227 -2.01 4.29 -21.29
N SER A 228 -3.26 4.76 -21.12
CA SER A 228 -3.57 5.84 -20.19
C SER A 228 -3.32 5.51 -18.71
N HIS A 229 -3.30 4.22 -18.33
CA HIS A 229 -3.11 3.77 -16.95
C HIS A 229 -1.86 2.91 -16.75
N ILE A 230 -0.99 2.79 -17.77
CA ILE A 230 0.18 1.89 -17.70
C ILE A 230 1.21 2.29 -16.65
N TYR A 231 1.20 3.55 -16.21
CA TYR A 231 2.16 4.06 -15.22
C TYR A 231 1.83 3.69 -13.77
N TRP A 232 0.66 3.09 -13.50
CA TRP A 232 0.31 2.65 -12.14
C TRP A 232 0.77 1.20 -11.91
N PRO A 233 1.34 0.89 -10.73
CA PRO A 233 1.81 -0.47 -10.41
C PRO A 233 0.71 -1.53 -10.35
N ASP A 234 -0.54 -1.14 -10.06
CA ASP A 234 -1.67 -2.05 -9.95
C ASP A 234 -1.86 -2.86 -11.23
N ASP A 235 -1.88 -4.19 -11.11
CA ASP A 235 -2.00 -5.11 -12.24
C ASP A 235 -0.97 -4.87 -13.37
N PHE A 236 0.18 -4.23 -13.09
CA PHE A 236 1.12 -3.79 -14.14
C PHE A 236 1.52 -4.92 -15.10
N ARG A 237 1.86 -6.12 -14.59
CA ARG A 237 2.25 -7.28 -15.42
C ARG A 237 1.17 -7.67 -16.42
N LYS A 238 -0.09 -7.63 -15.98
CA LYS A 238 -1.27 -7.87 -16.82
C LYS A 238 -1.42 -6.73 -17.84
N ASN A 239 -1.34 -5.49 -17.38
CA ASN A 239 -1.56 -4.31 -18.23
C ASN A 239 -0.48 -4.13 -19.31
N ILE A 240 0.80 -4.38 -19.00
CA ILE A 240 1.90 -4.27 -19.96
C ILE A 240 1.84 -5.38 -21.01
N GLY A 241 1.44 -6.60 -20.62
CA GLY A 241 1.21 -7.71 -21.55
C GLY A 241 0.06 -7.40 -22.51
N ASP A 242 -1.08 -6.96 -21.97
CA ASP A 242 -2.25 -6.56 -22.76
C ASP A 242 -1.90 -5.42 -23.73
N LEU A 243 -1.15 -4.41 -23.28
CA LEU A 243 -0.73 -3.27 -24.10
C LEU A 243 0.09 -3.72 -25.32
N HIS A 244 1.11 -4.53 -25.10
CA HIS A 244 1.98 -4.98 -26.18
C HIS A 244 1.29 -5.96 -27.13
N LEU A 245 0.36 -6.77 -26.63
CA LEU A 245 -0.50 -7.60 -27.48
C LEU A 245 -1.37 -6.72 -28.41
N LEU A 246 -2.02 -5.69 -27.87
CA LEU A 246 -2.82 -4.74 -28.67
C LEU A 246 -1.96 -4.02 -29.71
N ARG A 247 -0.74 -3.62 -29.36
CA ARG A 247 0.21 -2.99 -30.30
C ARG A 247 0.67 -3.93 -31.41
N ILE A 248 0.88 -5.21 -31.12
CA ILE A 248 1.19 -6.24 -32.15
C ILE A 248 0.02 -6.37 -33.11
N LEU A 249 -1.22 -6.42 -32.62
CA LEU A 249 -2.42 -6.59 -33.45
C LEU A 249 -2.77 -5.37 -34.30
N LEU A 250 -2.25 -4.20 -33.93
CA LEU A 250 -2.37 -2.95 -34.68
C LEU A 250 -1.18 -2.71 -35.61
N ASP A 251 -0.30 -3.71 -35.76
CA ASP A 251 0.96 -3.66 -36.52
C ASP A 251 1.92 -2.54 -36.08
N TYR A 252 1.73 -1.98 -34.88
CA TYR A 252 2.58 -0.94 -34.32
C TYR A 252 3.96 -1.47 -33.91
N ASN A 253 4.07 -2.78 -33.70
CA ASN A 253 5.29 -3.46 -33.28
C ASN A 253 5.95 -4.28 -34.41
N GLU A 254 5.46 -4.21 -35.65
CA GLU A 254 6.08 -4.86 -36.83
C GLU A 254 7.36 -4.12 -37.28
N VAL A 255 8.32 -4.02 -36.38
CA VAL A 255 9.64 -3.44 -36.64
C VAL A 255 10.73 -4.47 -36.38
N SER A 256 11.81 -4.39 -37.15
CA SER A 256 12.95 -5.28 -36.98
C SER A 256 13.47 -5.26 -35.53
N VAL A 257 14.03 -6.37 -35.07
CA VAL A 257 14.56 -6.54 -33.70
C VAL A 257 15.65 -5.48 -33.38
N ILE A 258 16.28 -4.92 -34.42
CA ILE A 258 17.32 -3.89 -34.31
C ILE A 258 16.78 -2.44 -34.25
N GLN A 259 15.48 -2.21 -34.44
CA GLN A 259 14.87 -0.88 -34.40
C GLN A 259 14.07 -0.66 -33.11
N PRO A 260 14.05 0.55 -32.53
CA PRO A 260 13.32 0.81 -31.29
C PRO A 260 11.82 0.56 -31.44
N LEU A 261 11.24 -0.09 -30.43
CA LEU A 261 9.81 0.00 -30.20
C LEU A 261 9.52 1.41 -29.65
N CYS A 262 8.56 2.08 -30.25
CA CYS A 262 8.18 3.45 -29.95
C CYS A 262 6.69 3.51 -29.62
N SER A 263 6.29 4.56 -28.90
CA SER A 263 4.88 4.95 -28.82
C SER A 263 4.27 4.98 -30.22
N PRO A 264 3.09 4.36 -30.42
CA PRO A 264 2.47 4.32 -31.73
C PRO A 264 2.01 5.71 -32.15
N GLN A 265 2.04 5.95 -33.46
CA GLN A 265 1.45 7.14 -34.04
C GLN A 265 -0.07 6.95 -34.10
N ARG A 266 -0.81 7.76 -33.33
CA ARG A 266 -2.27 7.70 -33.25
C ARG A 266 -2.91 8.83 -34.05
N ASP A 267 -4.15 8.60 -34.45
CA ASP A 267 -5.02 9.63 -35.01
C ASP A 267 -5.19 10.78 -33.99
N GLU A 268 -5.26 12.03 -34.46
CA GLU A 268 -5.26 13.23 -33.60
C GLU A 268 -6.36 13.19 -32.52
N GLN A 269 -7.55 12.71 -32.89
CA GLN A 269 -8.68 12.59 -31.96
C GLN A 269 -8.42 11.54 -30.86
N ILE A 270 -7.78 10.42 -31.20
CA ILE A 270 -7.43 9.37 -30.23
C ILE A 270 -6.31 9.86 -29.30
N GLU A 271 -5.34 10.58 -29.83
CA GLU A 271 -4.26 11.16 -29.04
C GLU A 271 -4.77 12.24 -28.08
N LEU A 272 -5.74 13.05 -28.51
CA LEU A 272 -6.44 13.99 -27.63
C LEU A 272 -7.21 13.26 -26.53
N MET A 273 -7.96 12.19 -26.88
CA MET A 273 -8.68 11.36 -25.91
C MET A 273 -7.73 10.75 -24.87
N LEU A 274 -6.60 10.19 -25.31
CA LEU A 274 -5.57 9.62 -24.43
C LEU A 274 -5.04 10.66 -23.44
N LYS A 275 -4.65 11.85 -23.92
CA LYS A 275 -4.14 12.93 -23.08
C LYS A 275 -5.17 13.40 -22.06
N THR A 276 -6.44 13.47 -22.45
CA THR A 276 -7.55 13.80 -21.55
C THR A 276 -7.73 12.70 -20.49
N ARG A 277 -7.75 11.42 -20.90
CA ARG A 277 -7.89 10.27 -19.99
C ARG A 277 -6.76 10.19 -18.96
N ILE A 278 -5.52 10.47 -19.36
CA ILE A 278 -4.37 10.50 -18.44
C ILE A 278 -4.60 11.56 -17.36
N LYS A 279 -4.99 12.79 -17.73
CA LYS A 279 -5.24 13.87 -16.78
C LYS A 279 -6.36 13.52 -15.80
N GLU A 280 -7.46 12.95 -16.28
CA GLU A 280 -8.56 12.50 -15.43
C GLU A 280 -8.11 11.42 -14.44
N THR A 281 -7.30 10.46 -14.92
CA THR A 281 -6.75 9.40 -14.07
C THR A 281 -5.80 9.97 -13.01
N GLU A 282 -4.97 10.96 -13.37
CA GLU A 282 -4.10 11.68 -12.42
C GLU A 282 -4.89 12.49 -11.38
N ILE A 283 -6.07 13.02 -11.72
CA ILE A 283 -6.96 13.69 -10.76
C ILE A 283 -7.54 12.68 -9.76
N ILE A 284 -7.90 11.48 -10.23
CA ILE A 284 -8.54 10.44 -9.41
C ILE A 284 -7.51 9.69 -8.53
N ARG A 285 -6.32 9.40 -9.07
CA ARG A 285 -5.32 8.49 -8.48
C ARG A 285 -4.00 9.16 -8.08
N ASP A 286 -3.95 10.49 -8.12
CA ASP A 286 -2.72 11.30 -8.07
C ASP A 286 -1.74 11.02 -9.21
N LYS A 287 -0.78 11.94 -9.40
CA LYS A 287 0.19 11.87 -10.50
C LYS A 287 1.23 10.77 -10.23
N PRO A 288 1.39 9.76 -11.12
CA PRO A 288 2.26 8.63 -10.87
C PRO A 288 3.74 9.06 -10.83
N GLY A 289 4.35 8.76 -9.69
CA GLY A 289 5.71 9.13 -9.38
C GLY A 289 5.90 10.56 -8.88
N ALA A 290 4.84 11.35 -8.58
CA ALA A 290 4.88 12.79 -8.22
C ALA A 290 5.91 13.23 -7.15
N HIS A 291 6.41 12.31 -6.33
CA HIS A 291 7.48 12.49 -5.35
C HIS A 291 8.91 12.48 -5.95
N ILE A 292 9.14 11.83 -7.10
CA ILE A 292 10.47 11.71 -7.73
C ILE A 292 11.04 13.08 -8.14
N ASN A 293 12.16 13.49 -7.53
CA ASN A 293 13.00 14.58 -8.01
C ASN A 293 14.37 14.03 -8.43
N LEU A 294 14.69 14.05 -9.73
CA LEU A 294 15.99 13.55 -10.24
C LEU A 294 17.06 14.65 -10.33
N ASN A 295 16.68 15.93 -10.15
CA ASN A 295 17.61 17.06 -10.17
C ASN A 295 18.01 17.45 -8.74
N MET A 296 18.53 16.48 -8.02
CA MET A 296 19.11 16.64 -6.69
C MET A 296 20.47 15.93 -6.66
N SER A 297 21.28 16.18 -5.63
CA SER A 297 22.57 15.49 -5.51
C SER A 297 22.34 13.99 -5.41
N ASN A 298 23.35 13.17 -5.76
CA ASN A 298 23.26 11.73 -5.55
C ASN A 298 22.93 11.47 -4.07
N GLU A 299 23.60 12.11 -3.11
CA GLU A 299 23.35 11.98 -1.67
C GLU A 299 21.90 12.33 -1.27
N ASP A 300 21.33 13.42 -1.78
CA ASP A 300 19.95 13.81 -1.48
C ASP A 300 18.90 12.92 -2.17
N PHE A 301 19.22 12.40 -3.36
CA PHE A 301 18.39 11.38 -4.04
C PHE A 301 18.43 10.08 -3.25
N LEU A 302 19.62 9.74 -2.73
CA LEU A 302 19.93 8.58 -1.90
C LEU A 302 19.23 8.64 -0.52
N ASP A 303 18.88 9.83 -0.02
CA ASP A 303 18.16 10.07 1.26
C ASP A 303 16.64 10.31 1.10
N ASN A 304 16.11 10.27 -0.14
CA ASN A 304 14.70 10.48 -0.43
C ASN A 304 13.80 9.35 0.16
N GLU A 305 12.51 9.62 0.36
CA GLU A 305 11.53 8.72 1.00
C GLU A 305 11.44 7.32 0.33
N ASP A 306 11.91 7.15 -0.91
CA ASP A 306 11.99 5.88 -1.63
C ASP A 306 13.19 4.96 -1.27
N ASN A 307 14.18 5.43 -0.49
CA ASN A 307 15.46 4.74 -0.28
C ASN A 307 15.69 4.15 1.12
N LEU A 308 14.73 4.30 2.00
CA LEU A 308 14.81 3.86 3.41
C LEU A 308 14.84 2.33 3.62
N PHE A 309 14.75 1.51 2.56
CA PHE A 309 14.85 0.04 2.64
C PHE A 309 16.09 -0.54 1.99
N VAL A 310 16.99 0.30 1.48
CA VAL A 310 18.24 -0.22 0.95
C VAL A 310 19.21 -0.44 2.11
N GLN A 311 19.49 -1.71 2.43
CA GLN A 311 20.69 -2.06 3.17
C GLN A 311 21.89 -1.84 2.23
N ARG A 312 22.35 -0.58 2.12
CA ARG A 312 23.48 -0.21 1.26
C ARG A 312 24.75 -0.80 1.86
N ARG A 313 25.03 -2.05 1.50
CA ARG A 313 26.36 -2.64 1.64
C ARG A 313 27.34 -1.93 0.71
N VAL A 314 26.84 -1.47 -0.44
CA VAL A 314 27.57 -0.82 -1.52
C VAL A 314 26.75 0.38 -2.03
N PRO A 315 27.37 1.53 -2.37
CA PRO A 315 26.71 2.64 -3.05
C PRO A 315 26.04 2.21 -4.37
N HIS A 316 24.91 2.82 -4.71
CA HIS A 316 24.14 2.45 -5.92
C HIS A 316 24.98 2.59 -7.20
N ASP A 317 25.67 3.71 -7.37
CA ASP A 317 26.53 3.99 -8.54
C ASP A 317 27.64 2.92 -8.70
N ASP A 318 28.18 2.36 -7.60
CA ASP A 318 29.19 1.31 -7.65
C ASP A 318 28.63 -0.04 -8.14
N LEU A 319 27.33 -0.29 -7.95
CA LEU A 319 26.69 -1.52 -8.44
C LEU A 319 26.64 -1.54 -9.97
N HIS A 320 26.55 -0.37 -10.61
CA HIS A 320 26.59 -0.28 -12.07
C HIS A 320 27.91 -0.80 -12.65
N GLU A 321 29.04 -0.63 -11.93
CA GLU A 321 30.33 -1.19 -12.37
C GLU A 321 30.32 -2.73 -12.42
N LEU A 322 29.48 -3.37 -11.60
CA LEU A 322 29.33 -4.84 -11.57
C LEU A 322 28.41 -5.34 -12.70
N VAL A 323 27.49 -4.49 -13.18
CA VAL A 323 26.47 -4.86 -14.17
C VAL A 323 26.64 -4.16 -15.53
N LYS A 324 27.72 -3.40 -15.75
CA LYS A 324 28.04 -2.71 -17.01
C LYS A 324 28.21 -3.63 -18.22
N TYR A 325 27.84 -3.15 -19.41
CA TYR A 325 27.99 -3.90 -20.66
C TYR A 325 29.28 -3.63 -21.43
N GLY A 326 30.05 -2.61 -21.04
CA GLY A 326 31.33 -2.25 -21.66
C GLY A 326 32.39 -1.93 -20.60
N ASP A 327 33.38 -1.12 -20.97
CA ASP A 327 34.48 -0.77 -20.07
C ASP A 327 34.02 0.10 -18.88
N HIS A 328 32.98 0.90 -19.09
CA HIS A 328 32.37 1.78 -18.09
C HIS A 328 30.83 1.67 -18.12
N PRO A 329 30.15 1.94 -17.00
CA PRO A 329 28.70 2.08 -16.94
C PRO A 329 28.15 3.06 -17.97
N ILE A 330 27.07 2.69 -18.65
CA ILE A 330 26.51 3.49 -19.75
C ILE A 330 26.00 4.84 -19.23
N TYR A 331 25.43 4.86 -18.02
CA TYR A 331 24.85 6.08 -17.45
C TYR A 331 25.87 7.20 -17.25
N GLN A 332 27.15 6.88 -17.02
CA GLN A 332 28.22 7.87 -16.79
C GLN A 332 28.38 8.79 -17.99
N GLY A 333 28.30 8.24 -19.21
CA GLY A 333 28.35 8.99 -20.47
C GLY A 333 27.08 9.82 -20.76
N LEU A 334 26.04 9.69 -19.93
CA LEU A 334 24.76 10.39 -20.07
C LEU A 334 24.57 11.52 -19.06
N LYS A 335 25.50 11.68 -18.10
CA LYS A 335 25.50 12.73 -17.09
C LYS A 335 26.40 13.89 -17.53
N ASP A 336 25.89 15.11 -17.38
CA ASP A 336 26.70 16.35 -17.49
C ASP A 336 27.49 16.62 -16.22
N ASP A 337 26.86 16.32 -15.09
CA ASP A 337 27.36 16.50 -13.74
C ASP A 337 27.30 15.14 -13.04
N GLN A 338 28.47 14.56 -12.78
CA GLN A 338 28.57 13.23 -12.17
C GLN A 338 28.02 13.20 -10.74
N SER A 339 27.85 14.36 -10.09
CA SER A 339 27.31 14.48 -8.74
C SER A 339 25.77 14.38 -8.66
N LYS A 340 25.08 14.31 -9.81
CA LYS A 340 23.62 14.23 -9.89
C LYS A 340 23.15 12.91 -10.50
N ALA A 341 21.95 12.48 -10.12
CA ALA A 341 21.27 11.32 -10.72
C ALA A 341 20.68 11.63 -12.11
N TRP A 342 20.75 12.88 -12.56
CA TRP A 342 20.10 13.35 -13.78
C TRP A 342 20.84 12.95 -15.06
N ILE A 343 20.20 12.14 -15.90
CA ILE A 343 20.66 11.80 -17.25
C ILE A 343 20.03 12.70 -18.32
N LYS A 344 20.80 13.07 -19.35
CA LYS A 344 20.31 13.93 -20.44
C LYS A 344 19.65 13.13 -21.57
N LYS A 345 18.41 13.53 -21.91
CA LYS A 345 17.67 13.01 -23.07
C LYS A 345 18.47 13.13 -24.37
N SER A 346 19.11 14.27 -24.62
CA SER A 346 19.83 14.51 -25.87
C SER A 346 21.09 13.66 -26.03
N LEU A 347 21.71 13.23 -24.92
CA LEU A 347 22.82 12.27 -24.95
C LEU A 347 22.29 10.86 -25.16
N PHE A 348 21.22 10.50 -24.44
CA PHE A 348 20.56 9.21 -24.60
C PHE A 348 20.06 8.99 -26.03
N GLU A 349 19.45 10.00 -26.66
CA GLU A 349 18.94 9.92 -28.02
C GLU A 349 20.02 9.63 -29.07
N LYS A 350 21.28 10.03 -28.82
CA LYS A 350 22.43 9.77 -29.71
C LYS A 350 22.96 8.33 -29.62
N LEU A 351 22.63 7.59 -28.56
CA LEU A 351 23.04 6.20 -28.41
C LEU A 351 22.38 5.32 -29.48
N ASP A 352 23.09 4.28 -29.91
CA ASP A 352 22.47 3.22 -30.69
C ASP A 352 21.42 2.47 -29.87
N TYR A 353 20.53 1.76 -30.56
CA TYR A 353 19.38 1.14 -29.92
C TYR A 353 19.76 0.06 -28.90
N ARG A 354 20.80 -0.74 -29.16
CA ARG A 354 21.24 -1.79 -28.23
C ARG A 354 21.80 -1.16 -26.96
N THR A 355 22.57 -0.09 -27.08
CA THR A 355 23.10 0.65 -25.93
C THR A 355 21.99 1.31 -25.11
N LYS A 356 20.92 1.82 -25.75
CA LYS A 356 19.73 2.32 -25.03
C LYS A 356 19.04 1.24 -24.20
N LEU A 357 18.85 0.04 -24.78
CA LEU A 357 18.28 -1.10 -24.04
C LEU A 357 19.17 -1.48 -22.86
N ASN A 358 20.48 -1.64 -23.11
CA ASN A 358 21.46 -1.98 -22.10
C ASN A 358 21.50 -0.96 -20.96
N CYS A 359 21.33 0.34 -21.24
CA CYS A 359 21.24 1.38 -20.21
C CYS A 359 20.07 1.15 -19.25
N VAL A 360 18.89 0.77 -19.76
CA VAL A 360 17.73 0.47 -18.91
C VAL A 360 17.93 -0.84 -18.14
N LYS A 361 18.54 -1.84 -18.77
CA LYS A 361 18.89 -3.10 -18.10
C LYS A 361 19.89 -2.89 -16.97
N GLU A 362 20.93 -2.08 -17.20
CA GLU A 362 21.95 -1.71 -16.22
C GLU A 362 21.31 -1.13 -14.95
N GLU A 363 20.43 -0.15 -15.13
CA GLU A 363 19.64 0.45 -14.05
C GLU A 363 18.75 -0.58 -13.34
N ALA A 364 18.00 -1.40 -14.09
CA ALA A 364 17.14 -2.43 -13.51
C ALA A 364 17.94 -3.48 -12.71
N MET A 365 19.11 -3.90 -13.19
CA MET A 365 19.99 -4.83 -12.50
C MET A 365 20.62 -4.23 -11.24
N ALA A 366 21.08 -2.98 -11.30
CA ALA A 366 21.61 -2.26 -10.13
C ALA A 366 20.54 -2.14 -9.03
N ILE A 367 19.31 -1.74 -9.39
CA ILE A 367 18.17 -1.70 -8.47
C ILE A 367 17.85 -3.09 -7.93
N ALA A 368 17.89 -4.13 -8.76
CA ALA A 368 17.58 -5.49 -8.34
C ALA A 368 18.56 -6.01 -7.29
N LEU A 369 19.85 -5.78 -7.51
CA LEU A 369 20.93 -6.08 -6.57
C LEU A 369 20.74 -5.28 -5.27
N GLU A 370 20.60 -3.96 -5.39
CA GLU A 370 20.49 -3.02 -4.27
C GLU A 370 19.30 -3.34 -3.35
N ARG A 371 18.13 -3.62 -3.94
CA ARG A 371 16.85 -3.67 -3.22
C ARG A 371 16.36 -5.05 -2.85
N TYR A 372 16.81 -6.11 -3.54
CA TYR A 372 16.23 -7.44 -3.35
C TYR A 372 17.29 -8.51 -3.06
N LEU A 373 18.37 -8.57 -3.83
CA LEU A 373 19.33 -9.68 -3.76
C LEU A 373 20.39 -9.47 -2.66
N ILE A 374 21.08 -8.33 -2.63
CA ILE A 374 22.11 -8.04 -1.63
C ILE A 374 21.53 -7.96 -0.20
N PRO A 375 20.32 -7.37 0.00
CA PRO A 375 19.63 -7.42 1.29
C PRO A 375 19.03 -8.79 1.63
N MET A 376 19.12 -9.78 0.73
CA MET A 376 18.55 -11.13 0.86
C MET A 376 17.02 -11.15 1.06
N ILE A 377 16.32 -10.12 0.56
CA ILE A 377 14.84 -10.05 0.56
C ILE A 377 14.25 -11.04 -0.45
N SER A 378 14.96 -11.33 -1.54
CA SER A 378 14.61 -12.36 -2.50
C SER A 378 15.83 -13.21 -2.84
N LYS A 379 15.62 -14.50 -3.03
CA LYS A 379 16.63 -15.45 -3.55
C LYS A 379 16.49 -15.69 -5.06
N ASN A 380 15.54 -15.03 -5.71
CA ASN A 380 15.23 -15.21 -7.13
C ASN A 380 15.60 -13.94 -7.92
N GLN A 381 16.63 -14.03 -8.76
CA GLN A 381 17.09 -12.91 -9.58
C GLN A 381 16.07 -12.46 -10.63
N GLU A 382 15.32 -13.37 -11.24
CA GLU A 382 14.32 -13.03 -12.25
C GLU A 382 13.19 -12.22 -11.63
N THR A 383 12.68 -12.67 -10.48
CA THR A 383 11.67 -11.93 -9.74
C THR A 383 12.20 -10.55 -9.33
N SER A 384 13.43 -10.48 -8.82
CA SER A 384 14.08 -9.23 -8.39
C SER A 384 14.25 -8.24 -9.54
N TYR A 385 14.76 -8.71 -10.68
CA TYR A 385 14.94 -7.92 -11.89
C TYR A 385 13.60 -7.42 -12.44
N ASN A 386 12.59 -8.30 -12.51
CA ASN A 386 11.26 -7.91 -12.97
C ASN A 386 10.63 -6.85 -12.05
N LEU A 387 10.76 -6.99 -10.73
CA LEU A 387 10.27 -5.97 -9.79
C LEU A 387 10.98 -4.61 -10.00
N ALA A 388 12.30 -4.62 -10.19
CA ALA A 388 13.05 -3.41 -10.49
C ALA A 388 12.61 -2.76 -11.81
N LEU A 389 12.42 -3.55 -12.88
CA LEU A 389 11.96 -3.06 -14.18
C LEU A 389 10.54 -2.47 -14.11
N VAL A 390 9.62 -3.09 -13.37
CA VAL A 390 8.28 -2.55 -13.11
C VAL A 390 8.37 -1.19 -12.43
N ARG A 391 9.27 -1.04 -11.45
CA ARG A 391 9.48 0.24 -10.77
C ARG A 391 10.01 1.32 -11.72
N ILE A 392 10.95 1.00 -12.61
CA ILE A 392 11.39 1.96 -13.65
C ILE A 392 10.19 2.42 -14.50
N CYS A 393 9.31 1.48 -14.88
CA CYS A 393 8.14 1.76 -15.70
C CYS A 393 7.03 2.55 -14.99
N THR A 394 7.06 2.66 -13.66
CA THR A 394 5.96 3.21 -12.86
C THR A 394 6.41 4.33 -11.92
N THR A 395 7.18 3.98 -10.87
CA THR A 395 7.41 4.81 -9.68
C THR A 395 8.83 5.31 -9.46
N LEU A 396 9.84 4.84 -10.19
CA LEU A 396 11.24 5.31 -10.00
C LEU A 396 11.68 6.37 -11.02
N THR A 397 11.07 6.39 -12.20
CA THR A 397 11.45 7.32 -13.26
C THR A 397 10.23 8.06 -13.81
N ARG A 398 10.48 9.14 -14.56
CA ARG A 398 9.41 9.89 -15.24
C ARG A 398 9.78 10.28 -16.66
N GLY A 399 8.76 10.71 -17.39
CA GLY A 399 8.91 11.28 -18.73
C GLY A 399 9.45 10.26 -19.74
N TRP A 400 10.44 10.70 -20.52
CA TRP A 400 10.90 9.99 -21.70
C TRP A 400 11.60 8.66 -21.40
N PHE A 401 12.32 8.54 -20.27
CA PHE A 401 13.03 7.31 -19.92
C PHE A 401 12.04 6.21 -19.53
N ARG A 402 11.03 6.57 -18.73
CA ARG A 402 9.89 5.70 -18.40
C ARG A 402 9.13 5.23 -19.63
N GLN A 403 8.83 6.16 -20.54
CA GLN A 403 8.14 5.84 -21.80
C GLN A 403 8.97 4.86 -22.65
N PHE A 404 10.28 5.10 -22.77
CA PHE A 404 11.18 4.19 -23.50
C PHE A 404 11.19 2.78 -22.88
N ALA A 405 11.22 2.67 -21.55
CA ALA A 405 11.16 1.40 -20.84
C ALA A 405 9.84 0.64 -21.08
N ILE A 406 8.70 1.34 -21.07
CA ILE A 406 7.39 0.75 -21.38
C ILE A 406 7.31 0.27 -22.83
N ASP A 407 7.73 1.11 -23.78
CA ASP A 407 7.66 0.76 -25.20
C ASP A 407 8.58 -0.42 -25.53
N ASN A 408 9.70 -0.55 -24.84
CA ASN A 408 10.68 -1.61 -25.08
C ASN A 408 10.59 -2.76 -24.08
N TYR A 409 9.54 -2.81 -23.24
CA TYR A 409 9.38 -3.80 -22.17
C TYR A 409 9.57 -5.26 -22.65
N PRO A 410 9.01 -5.70 -23.80
CA PRO A 410 9.19 -7.08 -24.28
C PRO A 410 10.65 -7.44 -24.58
N ARG A 411 11.50 -6.44 -24.83
CA ARG A 411 12.93 -6.60 -25.13
C ARG A 411 13.80 -6.40 -23.89
N LEU A 412 13.24 -5.83 -22.83
CA LEU A 412 13.90 -5.58 -21.55
C LEU A 412 13.62 -6.68 -20.53
N SER A 413 12.49 -7.39 -20.63
CA SER A 413 12.06 -8.36 -19.61
C SER A 413 12.97 -9.58 -19.44
N ASN A 414 13.88 -9.85 -20.39
CA ASN A 414 14.85 -10.92 -20.28
C ASN A 414 16.14 -10.45 -19.58
N LEU A 415 16.42 -11.03 -18.42
CA LEU A 415 17.69 -10.89 -17.72
C LEU A 415 18.78 -11.68 -18.46
N ASP A 416 19.94 -11.04 -18.67
CA ASP A 416 21.07 -11.64 -19.40
C ASP A 416 22.37 -11.72 -18.59
N LYS A 417 22.28 -11.50 -17.27
CA LYS A 417 23.41 -11.59 -16.33
C LYS A 417 23.05 -12.38 -15.08
N ASP A 418 24.05 -13.04 -14.51
CA ASP A 418 23.93 -13.73 -13.22
C ASP A 418 24.09 -12.73 -12.07
N LEU A 419 22.95 -12.24 -11.58
CA LEU A 419 22.92 -11.31 -10.46
C LEU A 419 23.12 -12.02 -9.11
N LEU A 420 22.82 -13.32 -9.01
CA LEU A 420 23.02 -14.07 -7.77
C LEU A 420 24.50 -14.19 -7.42
N SER A 421 25.33 -14.53 -8.40
CA SER A 421 26.79 -14.57 -8.20
C SER A 421 27.32 -13.21 -7.77
N ILE A 422 26.89 -12.13 -8.41
CA ILE A 422 27.29 -10.76 -8.06
C ILE A 422 26.85 -10.42 -6.63
N ALA A 423 25.62 -10.75 -6.27
CA ALA A 423 25.10 -10.50 -4.93
C ALA A 423 25.90 -11.26 -3.86
N HIS A 424 26.23 -12.53 -4.08
CA HIS A 424 27.06 -13.31 -3.15
C HIS A 424 28.45 -12.69 -2.97
N ASP A 425 29.13 -12.33 -4.06
CA ASP A 425 30.44 -11.68 -3.99
C ASP A 425 30.40 -10.38 -3.18
N VAL A 426 29.35 -9.56 -3.36
CA VAL A 426 29.15 -8.33 -2.60
C VAL A 426 28.87 -8.64 -1.13
N ILE A 427 28.03 -9.63 -0.84
CA ILE A 427 27.68 -10.04 0.51
C ILE A 427 28.92 -10.53 1.28
N GLU A 428 29.79 -11.29 0.63
CA GLU A 428 31.04 -11.82 1.20
C GLU A 428 32.08 -10.71 1.42
N LYS A 429 32.28 -9.83 0.43
CA LYS A 429 33.26 -8.72 0.52
C LYS A 429 32.83 -7.64 1.51
N PHE A 430 31.52 -7.42 1.65
CA PHE A 430 30.95 -6.40 2.52
C PHE A 430 29.95 -7.04 3.50
N PRO A 431 30.43 -7.74 4.54
CA PRO A 431 29.55 -8.26 5.58
C PRO A 431 28.81 -7.12 6.28
N ILE A 432 27.59 -7.38 6.75
CA ILE A 432 26.77 -6.39 7.46
C ILE A 432 27.58 -5.87 8.66
N LYS A 433 27.98 -4.59 8.63
CA LYS A 433 28.41 -3.91 9.85
C LYS A 433 27.16 -3.79 10.72
N GLU A 434 27.15 -4.45 11.88
CA GLU A 434 26.17 -4.14 12.92
C GLU A 434 26.15 -2.63 13.09
N LYS A 435 24.98 -2.00 12.91
CA LYS A 435 24.83 -0.57 13.23
C LYS A 435 25.15 -0.46 14.71
N LYS A 436 26.32 0.11 15.03
CA LYS A 436 26.59 0.54 16.39
C LYS A 436 25.45 1.48 16.78
N PRO A 437 24.71 1.21 17.86
CA PRO A 437 23.66 2.11 18.30
C PRO A 437 24.26 3.50 18.49
N ASP A 438 23.54 4.54 18.05
CA ASP A 438 23.96 5.92 18.23
C ASP A 438 24.32 6.12 19.71
N VAL A 439 25.52 6.64 19.97
CA VAL A 439 25.96 6.92 21.34
C VAL A 439 25.04 8.02 21.89
N LEU A 440 24.17 7.65 22.82
CA LEU A 440 23.30 8.59 23.53
C LEU A 440 24.19 9.53 24.34
N LYS A 441 24.10 10.84 24.08
CA LYS A 441 24.68 11.85 24.96
C LYS A 441 23.71 12.05 26.12
N LEU A 442 24.00 11.40 27.24
CA LEU A 442 23.29 11.59 28.49
C LEU A 442 23.73 12.92 29.11
N ASP A 443 22.79 13.63 29.75
CA ASP A 443 23.12 14.76 30.59
C ASP A 443 23.91 14.28 31.84
N PRO A 444 24.71 15.14 32.48
CA PRO A 444 25.57 14.74 33.59
C PRO A 444 24.84 14.11 34.77
N GLU A 445 23.60 14.51 35.04
CA GLU A 445 22.80 14.01 36.16
C GLU A 445 22.31 12.58 35.88
N THR A 446 21.73 12.35 34.70
CA THR A 446 21.33 11.01 34.25
C THR A 446 22.53 10.07 34.18
N GLN A 447 23.68 10.55 33.69
CA GLN A 447 24.92 9.77 33.62
C GLN A 447 25.39 9.32 35.01
N ALA A 448 25.37 10.21 36.00
CA ALA A 448 25.75 9.89 37.38
C ALA A 448 24.83 8.82 37.99
N ILE A 449 23.51 8.91 37.75
CA ILE A 449 22.56 7.89 38.19
C ILE A 449 22.88 6.55 37.52
N PHE A 450 23.13 6.52 36.21
CA PHE A 450 23.46 5.29 35.47
C PHE A 450 24.73 4.63 35.99
N GLU A 451 25.76 5.42 36.29
CA GLU A 451 27.01 4.93 36.88
C GLU A 451 26.81 4.39 38.30
N SER A 452 25.88 4.95 39.08
CA SER A 452 25.57 4.45 40.42
C SER A 452 24.88 3.08 40.43
N ILE A 453 24.06 2.77 39.40
CA ILE A 453 23.27 1.53 39.32
C ILE A 453 23.95 0.42 38.51
N ARG A 454 24.90 0.76 37.63
CA ARG A 454 25.62 -0.18 36.77
C ARG A 454 26.33 -1.32 37.54
N PRO A 455 27.03 -1.07 38.67
CA PRO A 455 27.64 -2.14 39.46
C PRO A 455 26.65 -3.14 40.06
N TYR A 456 25.38 -2.75 40.19
CA TYR A 456 24.29 -3.55 40.76
C TYR A 456 23.35 -4.12 39.69
N THR A 457 23.76 -4.04 38.42
CA THR A 457 22.99 -4.53 37.28
C THR A 457 23.63 -5.79 36.71
N GLU A 458 22.87 -6.88 36.70
CA GLU A 458 23.29 -8.18 36.20
C GLU A 458 22.51 -8.52 34.92
N LYS A 459 23.20 -9.05 33.90
CA LYS A 459 22.54 -9.55 32.70
C LYS A 459 21.98 -10.93 32.96
N ILE A 460 20.72 -11.17 32.59
CA ILE A 460 20.11 -12.50 32.68
C ILE A 460 20.71 -13.37 31.57
N SER A 461 21.28 -14.51 31.96
CA SER A 461 22.12 -15.36 31.08
C SER A 461 21.35 -16.18 30.06
N SER A 462 20.08 -16.50 30.33
CA SER A 462 19.25 -17.34 29.46
C SER A 462 17.76 -17.05 29.68
N PHE A 463 16.99 -17.16 28.61
CA PHE A 463 15.53 -17.15 28.63
C PHE A 463 15.01 -18.37 27.87
N GLU A 464 13.81 -18.83 28.23
CA GLU A 464 13.11 -19.85 27.45
C GLU A 464 12.77 -19.33 26.06
N GLU A 465 12.89 -20.22 25.06
CA GLU A 465 12.53 -19.94 23.67
C GLU A 465 10.99 -19.88 23.50
N LEU A 466 10.53 -19.16 22.47
CA LEU A 466 9.12 -19.21 22.08
C LEU A 466 8.83 -20.49 21.30
N TYR A 467 7.78 -21.22 21.69
CA TYR A 467 7.29 -22.34 20.89
C TYR A 467 6.45 -21.81 19.73
N ASN A 468 6.97 -21.94 18.51
CA ASN A 468 6.31 -21.51 17.29
C ASN A 468 5.79 -22.71 16.48
N LEU A 469 4.50 -22.73 16.17
CA LEU A 469 3.82 -23.82 15.45
C LEU A 469 3.64 -23.54 13.94
N SER A 470 4.21 -22.45 13.41
CA SER A 470 4.03 -22.09 12.00
C SER A 470 5.10 -22.71 11.09
N LYS A 471 4.69 -23.65 10.23
CA LYS A 471 5.53 -24.28 9.18
C LYS A 471 5.77 -23.39 7.92
N TYR A 472 5.15 -22.21 7.85
CA TYR A 472 5.02 -21.40 6.63
C TYR A 472 5.72 -20.02 6.68
N TYR A 473 6.34 -19.65 7.80
CA TYR A 473 6.95 -18.34 8.02
C TYR A 473 8.33 -18.48 8.62
N GLU A 474 9.28 -17.65 8.19
CA GLU A 474 10.57 -17.46 8.87
C GLU A 474 10.34 -16.53 10.08
N ASN A 475 10.86 -16.91 11.26
CA ASN A 475 10.66 -16.18 12.50
C ASN A 475 12.01 -15.90 13.16
N ASP A 476 12.33 -14.63 13.37
CA ASP A 476 13.48 -14.19 14.16
C ASP A 476 12.99 -13.78 15.55
N PHE A 477 13.50 -14.45 16.58
CA PHE A 477 13.18 -14.19 17.98
C PHE A 477 14.43 -13.77 18.75
N SER A 478 14.29 -12.74 19.58
CA SER A 478 15.32 -12.30 20.52
C SER A 478 14.68 -11.91 21.85
N ARG A 479 15.27 -12.37 22.94
CA ARG A 479 14.89 -11.99 24.30
C ARG A 479 16.14 -11.71 25.13
N THR A 480 16.15 -10.53 25.74
CA THR A 480 17.27 -10.05 26.56
C THR A 480 16.71 -9.39 27.81
N GLY A 481 17.44 -9.48 28.93
CA GLY A 481 17.00 -8.80 30.14
C GLY A 481 18.12 -8.59 31.14
N ILE A 482 17.82 -7.73 32.10
CA ILE A 482 18.68 -7.36 33.22
C ILE A 482 17.92 -7.46 34.53
N LYS A 483 18.65 -7.75 35.60
CA LYS A 483 18.20 -7.61 36.98
C LYS A 483 18.97 -6.45 37.60
N ILE A 484 18.25 -5.50 38.17
CA ILE A 484 18.82 -4.34 38.87
C ILE A 484 18.51 -4.54 40.35
N THR A 485 19.55 -4.77 41.15
CA THR A 485 19.43 -4.85 42.61
C THR A 485 19.59 -3.44 43.19
N SER A 486 18.75 -3.06 44.16
CA SER A 486 18.85 -1.73 44.74
C SER A 486 20.18 -1.58 45.52
N PRO A 487 20.94 -0.50 45.28
CA PRO A 487 22.12 -0.17 46.08
C PRO A 487 21.77 0.28 47.50
N VAL A 488 20.52 0.64 47.75
CA VAL A 488 20.00 1.12 49.05
C VAL A 488 19.45 -0.05 49.87
N ASN A 489 18.84 -1.05 49.22
CA ASN A 489 18.33 -2.25 49.86
C ASN A 489 18.57 -3.48 48.98
N GLY A 490 19.54 -4.32 49.36
CA GLY A 490 19.92 -5.52 48.61
C GLY A 490 18.82 -6.58 48.46
N ASP A 491 17.75 -6.51 49.28
CA ASP A 491 16.61 -7.42 49.18
C ASP A 491 15.61 -7.01 48.09
N ILE A 492 15.70 -5.77 47.59
CA ILE A 492 14.83 -5.26 46.54
C ILE A 492 15.55 -5.36 45.20
N SER A 493 14.90 -6.00 44.23
CA SER A 493 15.38 -6.05 42.85
C SER A 493 14.24 -5.90 41.85
N VAL A 494 14.57 -5.35 40.70
CA VAL A 494 13.70 -5.16 39.56
C VAL A 494 14.28 -5.89 38.36
N THR A 495 13.42 -6.59 37.62
CA THR A 495 13.77 -7.28 36.39
C THR A 495 13.19 -6.52 35.20
N ALA A 496 14.04 -6.22 34.22
CA ALA A 496 13.64 -5.63 32.95
C ALA A 496 13.94 -6.61 31.81
N ILE A 497 12.92 -6.95 31.01
CA ILE A 497 13.01 -7.89 29.90
C ILE A 497 12.50 -7.23 28.64
N ILE A 498 13.27 -7.36 27.56
CA ILE A 498 12.89 -6.96 26.21
C ILE A 498 12.73 -8.22 25.37
N THR A 499 11.57 -8.34 24.72
CA THR A 499 11.30 -9.40 23.74
C THR A 499 11.02 -8.77 22.38
N ILE A 500 11.66 -9.29 21.34
CA ILE A 500 11.48 -8.90 19.94
C ILE A 500 11.16 -10.15 19.13
N LEU A 501 10.11 -10.08 18.33
CA LEU A 501 9.72 -11.10 17.38
C LEU A 501 9.50 -10.45 16.01
N CYS A 502 10.10 -11.03 14.98
CA CYS A 502 9.86 -10.68 13.60
C CYS A 502 9.36 -11.92 12.87
N THR A 503 8.21 -11.79 12.21
CA THR A 503 7.63 -12.86 11.38
C THR A 503 7.57 -12.39 9.94
N SER A 504 8.16 -13.13 9.02
CA SER A 504 8.23 -12.77 7.60
C SER A 504 7.64 -13.87 6.72
N ASN A 505 6.87 -13.44 5.71
CA ASN A 505 6.43 -14.28 4.59
C ASN A 505 7.03 -13.71 3.31
N TYR A 506 7.73 -14.54 2.55
CA TYR A 506 8.38 -14.18 1.30
C TYR A 506 7.70 -14.76 0.05
N ASP A 507 6.43 -15.18 0.13
CA ASP A 507 5.67 -15.69 -1.02
C ASP A 507 5.73 -14.76 -2.25
N ASP A 508 5.91 -15.38 -3.43
CA ASP A 508 6.37 -14.82 -4.72
C ASP A 508 5.57 -13.62 -5.29
N CYS A 509 4.45 -13.24 -4.69
CA CYS A 509 3.60 -12.14 -5.15
C CYS A 509 3.10 -11.21 -4.03
N SER A 510 3.38 -11.48 -2.76
CA SER A 510 3.02 -10.56 -1.68
C SER A 510 3.80 -10.77 -0.38
N SER A 511 5.10 -10.44 -0.36
CA SER A 511 5.88 -10.50 0.87
C SER A 511 5.31 -9.58 1.96
N SER A 512 5.41 -10.00 3.21
CA SER A 512 4.94 -9.25 4.38
C SER A 512 5.84 -9.51 5.57
N ALA A 513 6.05 -8.49 6.39
CA ALA A 513 6.77 -8.63 7.64
C ALA A 513 5.96 -7.98 8.77
N ASP A 514 5.91 -8.66 9.91
CA ASP A 514 5.32 -8.15 11.13
C ASP A 514 6.37 -8.18 12.24
N TRP A 515 6.54 -7.03 12.89
CA TRP A 515 7.41 -6.88 14.06
C TRP A 515 6.57 -6.64 15.29
N THR A 516 6.91 -7.35 16.36
CA THR A 516 6.36 -7.15 17.70
C THR A 516 7.49 -7.01 18.68
N ALA A 517 7.43 -5.97 19.51
CA ALA A 517 8.36 -5.77 20.60
C ALA A 517 7.61 -5.48 21.91
N SER A 518 8.11 -6.00 23.01
CA SER A 518 7.64 -5.67 24.36
C SER A 518 8.81 -5.36 25.30
N VAL A 519 8.58 -4.40 26.20
CA VAL A 519 9.43 -4.13 27.36
C VAL A 519 8.58 -4.33 28.60
N VAL A 520 9.04 -5.21 29.46
CA VAL A 520 8.43 -5.55 30.75
C VAL A 520 9.42 -5.17 31.84
N ILE A 521 8.98 -4.36 32.81
CA ILE A 521 9.78 -3.96 33.96
C ILE A 521 8.92 -4.19 35.19
N LEU A 522 9.37 -5.08 36.08
CA LEU A 522 8.60 -5.53 37.23
C LEU A 522 9.50 -5.91 38.41
N PRO A 523 8.98 -5.93 39.65
CA PRO A 523 9.69 -6.46 40.80
C PRO A 523 10.17 -7.88 40.53
N THR A 524 11.44 -8.22 40.77
CA THR A 524 12.00 -9.53 40.38
C THR A 524 11.22 -10.70 40.97
N LYS A 525 10.62 -10.53 42.16
CA LYS A 525 9.76 -11.52 42.82
C LYS A 525 8.44 -11.81 42.08
N ASP A 526 7.97 -10.90 41.23
CA ASP A 526 6.71 -11.01 40.48
C ASP A 526 6.92 -11.64 39.07
N LEU A 527 8.15 -12.07 38.78
CA LEU A 527 8.49 -12.85 37.58
C LEU A 527 8.07 -14.31 37.79
N GLU A 528 6.86 -14.65 37.40
CA GLU A 528 6.34 -16.02 37.43
C GLU A 528 6.73 -16.76 36.14
N ILE A 529 7.29 -17.96 36.27
CA ILE A 529 7.46 -18.93 35.18
C ILE A 529 6.27 -19.88 35.27
N LEU A 530 5.40 -19.91 34.26
CA LEU A 530 4.31 -20.90 34.24
C LEU A 530 4.90 -22.27 33.90
N SER A 531 4.78 -23.24 34.81
CA SER A 531 5.00 -24.65 34.47
C SER A 531 3.91 -25.11 33.51
N ASP A 532 4.25 -26.02 32.59
CA ASP A 532 3.39 -26.50 31.49
C ASP A 532 2.04 -27.14 31.91
N GLU A 533 1.66 -27.14 33.19
CA GLU A 533 0.47 -27.82 33.73
C GLU A 533 -0.81 -26.97 33.83
N ASP A 534 -0.78 -25.66 33.52
CA ASP A 534 -2.02 -24.86 33.46
C ASP A 534 -2.74 -25.03 32.11
N GLU A 535 -3.13 -26.28 31.80
CA GLU A 535 -4.06 -26.66 30.74
C GLU A 535 -5.52 -26.31 31.13
N ASN A 536 -5.83 -25.08 31.52
CA ASN A 536 -7.23 -24.67 31.69
C ASN A 536 -7.41 -23.14 31.68
N ASN A 537 -7.25 -22.51 30.52
CA ASN A 537 -7.95 -21.26 30.28
C ASN A 537 -8.43 -21.19 28.81
N GLU A 538 -9.68 -21.62 28.66
CA GLU A 538 -10.51 -21.44 27.47
C GLU A 538 -10.67 -19.95 27.14
N SER A 539 -9.91 -19.48 26.15
CA SER A 539 -10.33 -18.38 25.28
C SER A 539 -9.60 -18.51 23.95
N TYR A 540 -10.03 -19.53 23.19
CA TYR A 540 -9.57 -19.78 21.84
C TYR A 540 -10.19 -18.74 20.89
N PHE A 541 -9.55 -17.59 20.73
CA PHE A 541 -9.78 -16.76 19.54
C PHE A 541 -9.15 -17.44 18.32
N ARG A 542 -9.92 -18.35 17.71
CA ARG A 542 -9.62 -19.01 16.43
C ARG A 542 -9.58 -17.99 15.29
N ILE A 543 -8.45 -17.32 15.10
CA ILE A 543 -8.09 -16.72 13.80
C ILE A 543 -6.93 -17.54 13.25
N LYS A 544 -7.26 -18.53 12.42
CA LYS A 544 -6.32 -19.37 11.65
C LYS A 544 -5.22 -18.49 11.05
N ARG A 545 -3.97 -18.57 11.57
CA ARG A 545 -2.67 -18.48 10.83
C ARG A 545 -1.45 -18.01 11.64
N ARG A 546 -1.53 -17.63 12.92
CA ARG A 546 -0.34 -17.25 13.72
C ARG A 546 -0.51 -17.60 15.20
N GLU A 547 0.13 -18.68 15.63
CA GLU A 547 0.08 -19.16 17.01
C GLU A 547 1.52 -19.26 17.54
N PHE A 548 1.84 -18.53 18.62
CA PHE A 548 3.05 -18.75 19.42
C PHE A 548 2.67 -18.81 20.90
N LYS A 549 3.31 -19.71 21.66
CA LYS A 549 3.18 -19.79 23.13
C LYS A 549 4.40 -19.09 23.72
N ASP A 550 4.17 -18.12 24.60
CA ASP A 550 5.21 -17.51 25.42
C ASP A 550 5.14 -18.10 26.84
N PRO A 551 6.10 -18.94 27.26
CA PRO A 551 6.11 -19.56 28.58
C PRO A 551 6.08 -18.56 29.74
N LEU A 552 6.62 -17.36 29.51
CA LEU A 552 6.69 -16.30 30.50
C LEU A 552 5.48 -15.35 30.47
N ASN A 553 4.61 -15.45 29.44
CA ASN A 553 3.46 -14.56 29.25
C ASN A 553 3.80 -13.05 29.34
N ILE A 554 4.97 -12.66 28.82
CA ILE A 554 5.53 -11.29 28.84
C ILE A 554 5.67 -10.67 27.44
N HIS A 555 5.31 -11.41 26.39
CA HIS A 555 5.26 -10.93 25.03
C HIS A 555 3.84 -11.02 24.46
N PRO A 556 3.18 -9.89 24.16
CA PRO A 556 1.81 -9.90 23.68
C PRO A 556 1.76 -10.28 22.20
N TYR A 557 0.76 -11.08 21.82
CA TYR A 557 0.49 -11.31 20.40
C TYR A 557 -0.13 -10.07 19.76
N TYR A 558 0.46 -9.62 18.64
CA TYR A 558 -0.02 -8.50 17.84
C TYR A 558 -0.77 -9.00 16.61
N ASN A 559 -2.04 -8.63 16.49
CA ASN A 559 -2.78 -8.84 15.28
C ASN A 559 -2.59 -7.65 14.33
N GLY A 560 -1.68 -7.76 13.37
CA GLY A 560 -1.45 -6.69 12.40
C GLY A 560 -2.62 -6.40 11.44
N TYR A 561 -3.64 -7.28 11.36
CA TYR A 561 -4.87 -6.96 10.62
C TYR A 561 -5.79 -6.04 11.41
N HIS A 562 -6.07 -6.37 12.66
CA HIS A 562 -6.97 -5.62 13.54
C HIS A 562 -6.25 -4.52 14.36
N ARG A 563 -4.92 -4.44 14.27
CA ARG A 563 -4.05 -3.47 14.97
C ARG A 563 -4.22 -3.50 16.50
N LYS A 564 -4.52 -4.67 17.06
CA LYS A 564 -4.74 -4.86 18.49
C LYS A 564 -3.76 -5.90 19.04
N PHE A 565 -3.36 -5.69 20.29
CA PHE A 565 -2.69 -6.71 21.10
C PHE A 565 -3.76 -7.53 21.80
N SER A 566 -3.60 -8.85 21.89
CA SER A 566 -4.61 -9.73 22.47
C SER A 566 -4.52 -9.89 23.99
N LYS A 567 -3.34 -9.67 24.61
CA LYS A 567 -3.10 -9.94 26.05
C LYS A 567 -2.08 -8.97 26.66
N LEU A 568 -2.43 -7.70 26.81
CA LEU A 568 -1.60 -6.75 27.55
C LEU A 568 -1.97 -6.79 29.03
N THR A 569 -0.98 -7.04 29.89
CA THR A 569 -1.15 -7.03 31.35
C THR A 569 -0.63 -5.73 31.97
N SER A 570 -0.78 -5.57 33.29
CA SER A 570 -0.11 -4.51 34.05
C SER A 570 1.43 -4.56 33.92
N LYS A 571 2.01 -5.74 33.66
CA LYS A 571 3.45 -5.97 33.53
C LYS A 571 4.08 -5.29 32.29
N HIS A 572 3.28 -4.96 31.27
CA HIS A 572 3.78 -4.41 30.00
C HIS A 572 3.96 -2.88 30.05
N VAL A 573 5.22 -2.45 30.14
CA VAL A 573 5.59 -1.02 30.15
C VAL A 573 5.56 -0.41 28.76
N PHE A 574 6.01 -1.16 27.75
CA PHE A 574 6.00 -0.75 26.35
C PHE A 574 5.65 -1.94 25.47
N ALA A 575 4.77 -1.73 24.51
CA ALA A 575 4.49 -2.70 23.45
C ALA A 575 4.39 -1.99 22.10
N LEU A 576 5.04 -2.55 21.09
CA LEU A 576 5.13 -2.02 19.73
C LEU A 576 4.74 -3.11 18.73
N GLY A 577 3.82 -2.79 17.83
CA GLY A 577 3.38 -3.64 16.74
C GLY A 577 3.45 -2.90 15.41
N ILE A 578 4.18 -3.46 14.45
CA ILE A 578 4.39 -2.90 13.12
C ILE A 578 4.07 -3.98 12.08
N LYS A 579 3.30 -3.62 11.05
CA LYS A 579 3.02 -4.48 9.90
C LYS A 579 3.39 -3.81 8.59
N ALA A 580 4.16 -4.49 7.75
CA ALA A 580 4.48 -4.08 6.40
C ALA A 580 3.94 -5.07 5.35
N LEU A 581 3.43 -4.54 4.23
CA LEU A 581 2.87 -5.31 3.12
C LEU A 581 3.40 -4.79 1.78
N THR A 582 3.64 -5.71 0.85
CA THR A 582 4.06 -5.41 -0.54
C THR A 582 2.93 -5.00 -1.49
N ARG A 583 1.68 -4.89 -1.01
CA ARG A 583 0.47 -4.63 -1.84
C ARG A 583 0.06 -3.16 -1.93
N GLY A 584 0.93 -2.21 -1.54
CA GLY A 584 0.68 -0.77 -1.66
C GLY A 584 0.82 -0.28 -3.11
N GLY A 585 -0.07 0.63 -3.54
CA GLY A 585 -0.08 1.23 -4.89
C GLY A 585 1.09 2.18 -5.17
N SER A 586 1.91 2.49 -4.16
CA SER A 586 3.17 3.21 -4.30
C SER A 586 4.24 2.51 -3.43
N TRP A 587 5.46 2.45 -3.98
CA TRP A 587 6.63 1.92 -3.26
C TRP A 587 7.53 3.03 -2.69
N GLY A 588 7.02 4.26 -2.64
CA GLY A 588 7.54 5.33 -1.81
C GLY A 588 7.07 5.17 -0.38
N ILE A 589 7.84 5.69 0.59
CA ILE A 589 7.39 5.66 1.98
C ILE A 589 6.14 6.51 2.16
N GLY A 590 5.09 5.82 2.57
CA GLY A 590 3.77 6.35 2.81
C GLY A 590 2.92 5.33 3.56
N GLU A 591 1.71 5.73 3.89
CA GLU A 591 0.71 4.96 4.66
C GLU A 591 0.23 3.67 3.95
N ASP A 592 0.74 3.40 2.74
CA ASP A 592 0.42 2.31 1.84
C ASP A 592 1.37 1.10 1.93
N ILE A 593 2.59 1.25 2.45
CA ILE A 593 3.54 0.14 2.71
C ILE A 593 3.42 -0.36 4.15
N TRP A 594 3.22 0.55 5.10
CA TRP A 594 3.12 0.23 6.53
C TRP A 594 1.73 0.52 7.03
N ARG A 595 1.15 -0.46 7.73
CA ARG A 595 -0.05 -0.15 8.50
C ARG A 595 0.33 0.79 9.65
N PRO A 596 -0.58 1.69 10.07
CA PRO A 596 -0.41 2.49 11.27
C PRO A 596 0.08 1.65 12.45
N MET A 597 1.16 2.12 13.09
CA MET A 597 1.79 1.41 14.20
C MET A 597 0.87 1.35 15.42
N CYS A 598 0.90 0.23 16.13
CA CYS A 598 0.25 0.09 17.42
C CYS A 598 1.30 0.23 18.51
N ILE A 599 1.18 1.27 19.34
CA ILE A 599 2.09 1.53 20.46
C ILE A 599 1.26 1.66 21.73
N LYS A 600 1.64 0.91 22.76
CA LYS A 600 1.08 0.99 24.11
C LYS A 600 2.21 1.29 25.10
N ALA A 601 1.97 2.19 26.03
CA ALA A 601 2.94 2.66 27.01
C ALA A 601 2.26 2.81 28.38
N LYS A 602 2.99 2.46 29.45
CA LYS A 602 2.62 2.67 30.86
C LYS A 602 3.79 3.30 31.60
N SER A 603 3.49 4.07 32.66
CA SER A 603 4.53 4.60 33.55
C SER A 603 5.22 3.47 34.31
N VAL A 604 6.50 3.69 34.64
CA VAL A 604 7.35 2.80 35.44
C VAL A 604 7.68 3.43 36.79
N ASP A 605 7.06 4.55 37.16
CA ASP A 605 7.41 5.32 38.35
C ASP A 605 7.23 4.51 39.63
N TYR A 606 6.18 3.68 39.71
CA TYR A 606 5.96 2.79 40.85
C TYR A 606 7.15 1.84 41.05
N VAL A 607 7.59 1.17 39.98
CA VAL A 607 8.69 0.20 40.05
C VAL A 607 10.03 0.89 40.32
N ALA A 608 10.25 2.08 39.75
CA ALA A 608 11.43 2.90 40.05
C ALA A 608 11.48 3.31 41.52
N SER A 609 10.34 3.74 42.09
CA SER A 609 10.25 4.18 43.48
C SER A 609 10.61 3.07 44.48
N MET A 610 10.32 1.81 44.15
CA MET A 610 10.65 0.69 45.02
C MET A 610 12.15 0.49 45.19
N LEU A 611 12.96 0.82 44.18
CA LEU A 611 14.42 0.70 44.28
C LEU A 611 14.99 1.66 45.34
N GLY A 612 14.24 2.68 45.78
CA GLY A 612 14.66 3.62 46.82
C GLY A 612 15.87 4.47 46.43
N ILE A 613 16.22 4.52 45.14
CA ILE A 613 17.36 5.26 44.62
C ILE A 613 16.95 6.72 44.48
N PRO A 614 17.66 7.67 45.13
CA PRO A 614 17.36 9.09 45.00
C PRO A 614 17.32 9.53 43.53
N ASP A 615 16.33 10.36 43.19
CA ASP A 615 16.13 10.97 41.87
C ASP A 615 15.91 9.99 40.70
N LEU A 616 15.82 8.68 40.95
CA LEU A 616 15.47 7.68 39.94
C LEU A 616 13.95 7.69 39.66
N THR A 617 13.56 8.34 38.57
CA THR A 617 12.19 8.30 38.05
C THR A 617 11.95 7.10 37.13
N GLY A 618 10.70 6.79 36.82
CA GLY A 618 10.34 5.78 35.83
C GLY A 618 10.88 6.11 34.43
N ASP A 619 10.96 7.39 34.10
CA ASP A 619 11.59 7.90 32.87
C ASP A 619 13.08 7.52 32.79
N ILE A 620 13.83 7.81 33.85
CA ILE A 620 15.27 7.52 33.95
C ILE A 620 15.51 6.01 33.96
N LEU A 621 14.67 5.24 34.68
CA LEU A 621 14.74 3.78 34.70
C LEU A 621 14.50 3.20 33.29
N PHE A 622 13.50 3.69 32.56
CA PHE A 622 13.23 3.22 31.21
C PHE A 622 14.37 3.57 30.23
N LYS A 623 14.94 4.78 30.33
CA LYS A 623 16.15 5.16 29.57
C LYS A 623 17.33 4.25 29.89
N TYR A 624 17.55 3.91 31.16
CA TYR A 624 18.63 3.02 31.57
C TYR A 624 18.48 1.63 30.96
N VAL A 625 17.27 1.06 30.98
CA VAL A 625 16.99 -0.24 30.37
C VAL A 625 17.32 -0.23 28.87
N LEU A 626 16.94 0.83 28.15
CA LEU A 626 17.25 0.98 26.72
C LEU A 626 18.75 1.20 26.45
N ASP A 627 19.44 1.99 27.28
CA ASP A 627 20.89 2.22 27.15
C ASP A 627 21.71 0.95 27.42
N TYR A 628 21.29 0.15 28.40
CA TYR A 628 21.98 -1.07 28.78
C TYR A 628 21.72 -2.21 27.79
N LEU A 629 20.47 -2.43 27.39
CA LEU A 629 20.08 -3.55 26.52
C LEU A 629 20.20 -3.25 25.02
N LYS A 630 20.15 -1.97 24.62
CA LYS A 630 20.32 -1.49 23.23
C LYS A 630 19.46 -2.26 22.22
N PRO A 631 18.13 -2.31 22.41
CA PRO A 631 17.26 -3.11 21.56
C PRO A 631 17.14 -2.52 20.15
N THR A 632 17.13 -3.38 19.13
CA THR A 632 16.89 -2.99 17.74
C THR A 632 15.99 -4.00 17.05
N LEU A 633 15.02 -3.53 16.28
CA LEU A 633 14.20 -4.41 15.44
C LEU A 633 15.02 -4.98 14.26
N PRO A 634 15.03 -6.31 14.04
CA PRO A 634 15.74 -6.94 12.93
C PRO A 634 15.08 -6.61 11.58
N ASN A 635 15.73 -6.97 10.47
CA ASN A 635 15.19 -6.85 9.11
C ASN A 635 14.68 -5.43 8.77
N ASN A 636 15.39 -4.39 9.25
CA ASN A 636 15.04 -2.97 9.07
C ASN A 636 13.73 -2.52 9.74
N GLY A 637 13.20 -3.27 10.72
CA GLY A 637 11.97 -2.92 11.44
C GLY A 637 12.03 -1.59 12.20
N GLU A 638 13.21 -1.02 12.44
CA GLU A 638 13.36 0.34 13.02
C GLU A 638 12.94 1.46 12.06
N THR A 639 12.87 1.17 10.76
CA THR A 639 12.63 2.18 9.71
C THR A 639 11.25 2.84 9.84
N PRO A 640 10.14 2.09 9.95
CA PRO A 640 8.82 2.68 10.14
C PRO A 640 8.72 3.49 11.44
N LEU A 641 9.38 3.01 12.51
CA LEU A 641 9.42 3.70 13.79
C LEU A 641 10.18 5.04 13.68
N LYS A 642 11.35 5.03 13.04
CA LYS A 642 12.14 6.25 12.80
C LYS A 642 11.38 7.26 11.96
N HIS A 643 10.70 6.83 10.89
CA HIS A 643 9.90 7.73 10.06
C HIS A 643 8.77 8.37 10.86
N TRP A 644 8.04 7.59 11.65
CA TRP A 644 6.98 8.11 12.51
C TRP A 644 7.50 9.11 13.55
N VAL A 645 8.64 8.82 14.20
CA VAL A 645 9.31 9.76 15.11
C VAL A 645 9.69 11.05 14.39
N ASN A 646 10.28 10.97 13.19
CA ASN A 646 10.65 12.14 12.41
C ASN A 646 9.44 12.99 12.00
N LYS A 647 8.31 12.35 11.64
CA LYS A 647 7.04 13.04 11.36
C LYS A 647 6.53 13.80 12.59
N LEU A 648 6.67 13.23 13.79
CA LEU A 648 6.33 13.92 15.04
C LEU A 648 7.28 15.10 15.34
N LYS A 649 8.60 14.92 15.12
CA LYS A 649 9.59 16.00 15.24
C LYS A 649 9.29 17.16 14.29
N GLY A 650 9.02 16.87 13.03
CA GLY A 650 8.68 17.89 12.02
C GLY A 650 7.39 18.65 12.33
N LYS A 651 6.45 18.03 13.04
CA LYS A 651 5.23 18.67 13.55
C LYS A 651 5.42 19.42 14.88
N GLY A 652 6.62 19.38 15.47
CA GLY A 652 6.87 19.93 16.80
C GLY A 652 6.19 19.18 17.95
N ALA A 653 5.68 17.97 17.71
CA ALA A 653 4.96 17.18 18.71
C ALA A 653 5.89 16.46 19.71
N ILE A 654 7.16 16.30 19.34
CA ILE A 654 8.24 15.85 20.23
C ILE A 654 9.51 16.68 19.95
N PRO A 655 10.39 16.89 20.94
CA PRO A 655 11.59 17.68 20.77
C PRO A 655 12.61 17.02 19.82
N ILE A 656 13.37 17.85 19.10
CA ILE A 656 14.44 17.40 18.19
C ILE A 656 15.69 16.98 18.99
N GLU A 657 16.01 17.75 20.03
CA GLU A 657 17.12 17.54 20.98
C GLU A 657 16.59 17.49 22.43
N PRO A 658 17.24 16.75 23.35
CA PRO A 658 18.41 15.91 23.13
C PRO A 658 18.07 14.64 22.31
N LYS A 659 19.05 14.11 21.56
CA LYS A 659 18.91 12.79 20.91
C LYS A 659 18.66 11.70 21.95
N GLN A 660 17.56 10.96 21.77
CA GLN A 660 17.15 9.85 22.61
C GLN A 660 16.90 8.59 21.77
N HIS A 661 16.79 7.44 22.42
CA HIS A 661 16.45 6.18 21.76
C HIS A 661 15.10 6.27 21.05
N LEU A 662 14.94 5.63 19.87
CA LEU A 662 13.68 5.67 19.11
C LEU A 662 12.49 5.15 19.92
N TRP A 663 12.70 4.07 20.66
CA TRP A 663 11.67 3.47 21.52
C TRP A 663 11.30 4.39 22.68
N TYR A 664 12.24 5.20 23.19
CA TYR A 664 11.95 6.20 24.22
C TYR A 664 11.04 7.30 23.69
N HIS A 665 11.33 7.84 22.49
CA HIS A 665 10.45 8.83 21.86
C HIS A 665 9.03 8.29 21.67
N ALA A 666 8.89 7.02 21.27
CA ALA A 666 7.59 6.37 21.10
C ALA A 666 6.85 6.13 22.41
N TRP A 667 7.54 5.62 23.43
CA TRP A 667 7.00 5.41 24.77
C TRP A 667 6.54 6.72 25.40
N ASN A 668 7.42 7.73 25.45
CA ASN A 668 7.15 9.02 26.08
C ASN A 668 6.00 9.78 25.38
N TYR A 669 5.96 9.78 24.04
CA TYR A 669 4.86 10.40 23.29
C TYR A 669 3.51 9.76 23.63
N LYS A 670 3.44 8.42 23.71
CA LYS A 670 2.20 7.72 24.04
C LYS A 670 1.81 7.85 25.51
N LEU A 671 2.78 7.92 26.42
CA LEU A 671 2.54 8.15 27.83
C LEU A 671 1.92 9.54 28.06
N ASN A 672 2.52 10.59 27.51
CA ASN A 672 2.05 11.97 27.73
C ASN A 672 0.76 12.33 26.99
N ARG A 673 0.40 11.60 25.92
CA ARG A 673 -0.90 11.79 25.24
C ARG A 673 -2.07 11.35 26.12
N LYS A 674 -1.86 10.40 27.03
CA LYS A 674 -2.88 9.98 28.01
C LYS A 674 -3.09 10.99 29.14
N SER A 675 -2.08 11.80 29.45
CA SER A 675 -2.15 12.83 30.51
C SER A 675 -2.82 14.14 30.09
N ASN A 676 -3.06 14.34 28.78
CA ASN A 676 -3.71 15.53 28.22
C ASN A 676 -5.16 15.28 27.77
N ARG A 677 -5.82 14.26 28.35
CA ARG A 677 -7.22 13.92 28.12
C ARG A 677 -7.97 13.98 29.43
#